data_AF-A0A447I8Y0-F1
#
_entry.id   AF-A0A447I8Y0-F1
#
_cell.length_a   1.000
_cell.length_b   1.000
_cell.length_c   1.000
_cell.angle_alpha   90.00
_cell.angle_beta   90.00
_cell.angle_gamma   90.00
#
_symmetry.space_group_name_H-M   'P 1'
#
loop_
_entity.id
_entity.type
_entity.pdbx_description
1 polymer ?
#
loop_
_entity_poly.entity_id
_entity_poly.type
_entity_poly.pdbx_seq_one_letter_code
_entity_poly.pdbx_strand_id
1 'polypeptide(L)'
;MAAGTASQKSFSIRRRIFALAVALLLLAAVVLIVFIRDYAERASDRAFDRLLAASALTIAGAVQVENEAVVVEIPFAAFAMFSGQDRVFYAVEDPDARTVTGYEDLAMQMPETVSAEPRFTDVDYRGEVVRVASVGRLISTASDTGWVTIHVAETQKQREALSAEILSNAVLPVIALTLLAVGLVWTGISRMFAPLTELEHELRARAPDDLSPITVPVPAEVDHLVAALNGFMARLQKAMERVSGLVAEAAHEVRTPLASLRAQAEVAMDEADPEALRRRVGRIHTGAVQASQLVSQLLMEATISHRMENQETESINLAAVIEEVRQRLDPDQAGRLAVALTHEAAEAVLRGDRVALREMMRNVVDNALVYSEGGVDISGRLEGGALIVAVSDRGPGIEEGEKAKVLERFHRGKAGGGKVGSGLGLSIVARVVAAHRGKLTLRDRPGGGLAVEMEFPLPRRAGLGLGALVVLAAATMLALQPTPTEAATTHYPAPDGSTARILTILGTTDTPLFAHFIEGFQAQRPDVGVLYEETDSLPLFEGFLADSLGMTPDLLISSASDLQLKLANDGYALAYDSPYLSALPDWAHWRNEVFGFTFEPAVIIYNPDRISAAEVPRTHLTLAELLESQTERFRGQIATYDIALSGVGYLLAAQDQTISSTFWRLANAFGRVNAQFSGSSPAILNGVADGSLALGYNVLGSYAFARQAEGARIEIVVPDDYVLVLTRAMLIPRSATQPDLSRAFVDFALSPAGQAIAAGPTALGSVVPEGSGEWTSEAIAARGRGVIQPIPLGPGLLVALDTLRRQRFLDTWQEIVSPKP
;
A
#
# COMPACT_ATOMS: atom_id res chain seq x y z
N MET A 1 -46.22 15.04 -13.29
CA MET A 1 -44.99 14.92 -12.45
C MET A 1 -44.81 13.48 -12.06
N ALA A 2 -43.57 13.00 -11.95
CA ALA A 2 -43.28 11.62 -11.57
C ALA A 2 -42.92 11.51 -10.08
N ALA A 3 -43.43 10.46 -9.44
CA ALA A 3 -42.95 9.94 -8.16
C ALA A 3 -43.12 8.41 -8.22
N GLY A 4 -42.25 7.59 -7.65
CA GLY A 4 -41.15 7.91 -6.75
C GLY A 4 -40.99 6.78 -5.73
N THR A 5 -41.02 5.53 -6.20
CA THR A 5 -41.13 4.34 -5.37
C THR A 5 -39.82 4.06 -4.62
N ALA A 6 -39.86 4.17 -3.30
CA ALA A 6 -38.73 3.86 -2.44
C ALA A 6 -38.42 2.35 -2.48
N SER A 7 -37.40 1.97 -3.25
CA SER A 7 -36.98 0.58 -3.41
C SER A 7 -36.52 -0.02 -2.08
N GLN A 8 -37.22 -1.06 -1.61
CA GLN A 8 -36.69 -1.96 -0.59
C GLN A 8 -35.49 -2.69 -1.21
N LYS A 9 -34.28 -2.43 -0.70
CA LYS A 9 -33.05 -3.05 -1.19
C LYS A 9 -33.09 -4.57 -0.98
N SER A 10 -33.41 -5.32 -2.03
CA SER A 10 -33.43 -6.78 -2.00
C SER A 10 -32.03 -7.34 -1.72
N PHE A 11 -31.96 -8.31 -0.83
CA PHE A 11 -30.69 -8.88 -0.36
C PHE A 11 -30.31 -10.11 -1.20
N SER A 12 -29.10 -10.13 -1.78
CA SER A 12 -28.64 -11.23 -2.62
C SER A 12 -27.73 -12.19 -1.83
N ILE A 13 -28.23 -13.41 -1.58
CA ILE A 13 -27.46 -14.50 -0.95
C ILE A 13 -26.16 -14.75 -1.72
N ARG A 14 -26.22 -14.80 -3.06
CA ARG A 14 -25.06 -14.92 -3.96
C ARG A 14 -23.97 -13.89 -3.66
N ARG A 15 -24.36 -12.60 -3.49
CA ARG A 15 -23.41 -11.53 -3.13
C ARG A 15 -22.87 -11.69 -1.71
N ARG A 16 -23.65 -12.15 -0.74
CA ARG A 16 -23.19 -12.37 0.64
C ARG A 16 -22.16 -13.49 0.73
N ILE A 17 -22.42 -14.63 0.09
CA ILE A 17 -21.49 -15.79 0.09
C ILE A 17 -20.20 -15.40 -0.62
N PHE A 18 -20.28 -14.75 -1.78
CA PHE A 18 -19.10 -14.25 -2.49
C PHE A 18 -18.30 -13.24 -1.65
N ALA A 19 -18.95 -12.23 -1.06
CA ALA A 19 -18.27 -11.24 -0.23
C ALA A 19 -17.61 -11.84 1.02
N LEU A 20 -18.25 -12.84 1.66
CA LEU A 20 -17.67 -13.55 2.81
C LEU A 20 -16.46 -14.40 2.38
N ALA A 21 -16.56 -15.12 1.26
CA ALA A 21 -15.45 -15.92 0.74
C ALA A 21 -14.26 -15.04 0.32
N VAL A 22 -14.52 -13.90 -0.34
CA VAL A 22 -13.48 -12.90 -0.67
C VAL A 22 -12.85 -12.31 0.60
N ALA A 23 -13.65 -11.96 1.61
CA ALA A 23 -13.12 -11.45 2.88
C ALA A 23 -12.25 -12.48 3.61
N LEU A 24 -12.62 -13.76 3.60
CA LEU A 24 -11.83 -14.85 4.16
C LEU A 24 -10.53 -15.10 3.37
N LEU A 25 -10.57 -15.05 2.04
CA LEU A 25 -9.37 -15.17 1.19
C LEU A 25 -8.41 -13.99 1.39
N LEU A 26 -8.93 -12.76 1.48
CA LEU A 26 -8.12 -11.58 1.79
C LEU A 26 -7.52 -11.63 3.20
N LEU A 27 -8.27 -12.08 4.20
CA LEU A 27 -7.76 -12.29 5.56
C LEU A 27 -6.64 -13.34 5.58
N ALA A 28 -6.84 -14.47 4.88
CA ALA A 28 -5.81 -15.52 4.77
C ALA A 28 -4.56 -15.01 4.05
N ALA A 29 -4.71 -14.21 2.97
CA ALA A 29 -3.58 -13.59 2.27
C ALA A 29 -2.82 -12.60 3.17
N VAL A 30 -3.52 -11.77 3.96
CA VAL A 30 -2.88 -10.85 4.93
C VAL A 30 -2.12 -11.63 6.00
N VAL A 31 -2.72 -12.68 6.59
CA VAL A 31 -2.04 -13.53 7.59
C VAL A 31 -0.81 -14.22 7.00
N LEU A 32 -0.89 -14.70 5.76
CA LEU A 32 0.23 -15.32 5.07
C LEU A 32 1.35 -14.32 4.77
N ILE A 33 1.04 -13.09 4.35
CA ILE A 33 2.02 -12.02 4.11
C ILE A 33 2.72 -11.61 5.43
N VAL A 34 1.98 -11.53 6.54
CA VAL A 34 2.56 -11.26 7.88
C VAL A 34 3.50 -12.40 8.29
N PHE A 35 3.11 -13.66 8.09
CA PHE A 35 3.98 -14.81 8.37
C PHE A 35 5.23 -14.85 7.48
N ILE A 36 5.10 -14.50 6.19
CA ILE A 36 6.23 -14.42 5.25
C ILE A 36 7.21 -13.32 5.67
N ARG A 37 6.72 -12.16 6.12
CA ARG A 37 7.57 -11.08 6.66
C ARG A 37 8.34 -11.54 7.91
N ASP A 38 7.64 -12.09 8.89
CA ASP A 38 8.20 -12.65 10.13
C ASP A 38 9.15 -13.85 9.88
N TYR A 39 8.97 -14.56 8.77
CA TYR A 39 9.96 -15.53 8.28
C TYR A 39 11.18 -14.86 7.65
N ALA A 40 11.00 -13.87 6.79
CA ALA A 40 12.06 -13.16 6.07
C ALA A 40 13.02 -12.43 7.02
N GLU A 41 12.48 -11.68 7.98
CA GLU A 41 13.24 -10.96 9.02
C GLU A 41 14.16 -11.95 9.78
N ARG A 42 13.58 -12.99 10.40
CA ARG A 42 14.37 -14.01 11.15
C ARG A 42 15.26 -14.89 10.29
N ALA A 43 14.98 -15.04 8.99
CA ALA A 43 15.85 -15.78 8.07
C ALA A 43 17.10 -14.97 7.74
N SER A 44 16.92 -13.66 7.51
CA SER A 44 17.99 -12.68 7.33
C SER A 44 18.85 -12.58 8.59
N ASP A 45 18.24 -12.37 9.75
CA ASP A 45 18.97 -12.23 11.03
C ASP A 45 19.89 -13.41 11.31
N ARG A 46 19.39 -14.64 11.16
CA ARG A 46 20.20 -15.86 11.38
C ARG A 46 21.33 -16.05 10.38
N ALA A 47 21.29 -15.41 9.22
CA ALA A 47 22.36 -15.47 8.23
C ALA A 47 23.48 -14.49 8.62
N PHE A 48 23.13 -13.22 8.85
CA PHE A 48 24.08 -12.16 9.17
C PHE A 48 24.64 -12.26 10.59
N ASP A 49 23.83 -12.56 11.61
CA ASP A 49 24.30 -12.78 12.99
C ASP A 49 25.37 -13.90 13.08
N ARG A 50 25.34 -14.88 12.17
CA ARG A 50 26.39 -15.91 12.08
C ARG A 50 27.71 -15.38 11.53
N LEU A 51 27.68 -14.46 10.58
CA LEU A 51 28.89 -13.82 10.04
C LEU A 51 29.50 -12.89 11.10
N LEU A 52 28.65 -12.09 11.75
CA LEU A 52 29.06 -11.17 12.82
C LEU A 52 29.67 -11.92 14.02
N ALA A 53 29.07 -13.05 14.43
CA ALA A 53 29.65 -13.93 15.44
C ALA A 53 30.92 -14.65 14.98
N ALA A 54 31.03 -15.06 13.71
CA ALA A 54 32.27 -15.65 13.18
C ALA A 54 33.42 -14.63 13.18
N SER A 55 33.14 -13.36 12.87
CA SER A 55 34.10 -12.25 12.99
C SER A 55 34.53 -12.04 14.44
N ALA A 56 33.59 -11.87 15.37
CA ALA A 56 33.88 -11.71 16.80
C ALA A 56 34.66 -12.88 17.40
N LEU A 57 34.32 -14.13 17.04
CA LEU A 57 35.06 -15.33 17.45
C LEU A 57 36.46 -15.43 16.81
N THR A 58 36.65 -14.90 15.59
CA THR A 58 37.96 -14.82 14.94
C THR A 58 38.88 -13.84 15.66
N ILE A 59 38.37 -12.66 16.04
CA ILE A 59 39.10 -11.68 16.86
C ILE A 59 39.38 -12.25 18.26
N ALA A 60 38.39 -12.86 18.91
CA ALA A 60 38.55 -13.53 20.21
C ALA A 60 39.56 -14.71 20.18
N GLY A 61 39.77 -15.31 19.00
CA GLY A 61 40.79 -16.32 18.75
C GLY A 61 42.21 -15.76 18.56
N ALA A 62 42.33 -14.49 18.17
CA ALA A 62 43.60 -13.77 18.00
C ALA A 62 44.10 -13.08 19.29
N VAL A 63 43.32 -13.13 20.37
CA VAL A 63 43.69 -12.59 21.69
C VAL A 63 44.88 -13.34 22.28
N GLN A 64 45.94 -12.60 22.58
CA GLN A 64 47.16 -13.04 23.22
C GLN A 64 47.47 -12.20 24.46
N VAL A 65 48.41 -12.67 25.28
CA VAL A 65 48.91 -11.95 26.46
C VAL A 65 50.43 -11.85 26.33
N GLU A 66 50.95 -10.63 26.24
CA GLU A 66 52.38 -10.35 26.12
C GLU A 66 52.78 -9.41 27.27
N ASN A 67 53.79 -9.78 28.06
CA ASN A 67 54.29 -8.97 29.18
C ASN A 67 53.20 -8.50 30.16
N GLU A 68 52.27 -9.40 30.51
CA GLU A 68 51.04 -9.17 31.31
C GLU A 68 49.98 -8.26 30.66
N ALA A 69 50.24 -7.62 29.52
CA ALA A 69 49.26 -6.84 28.76
C ALA A 69 48.44 -7.70 27.79
N VAL A 70 47.21 -7.30 27.53
CA VAL A 70 46.36 -7.89 26.48
C VAL A 70 46.78 -7.36 25.12
N VAL A 71 46.91 -8.26 24.15
CA VAL A 71 47.31 -7.95 22.78
C VAL A 71 46.38 -8.65 21.81
N VAL A 72 45.91 -7.93 20.78
CA VAL A 72 45.18 -8.54 19.66
C VAL A 72 45.69 -7.92 18.36
N GLU A 73 46.26 -8.74 17.47
CA GLU A 73 46.48 -8.35 16.08
C GLU A 73 45.23 -8.75 15.29
N ILE A 74 44.45 -7.78 14.79
CA ILE A 74 43.19 -8.06 14.12
C ILE A 74 43.46 -8.87 12.83
N PRO A 75 42.88 -10.09 12.65
CA PRO A 75 43.10 -10.87 11.44
C PRO A 75 42.27 -10.34 10.28
N PHE A 76 42.87 -10.22 9.08
CA PHE A 76 42.15 -9.83 7.86
C PHE A 76 40.89 -10.68 7.60
N ALA A 77 40.93 -11.97 7.94
CA ALA A 77 39.81 -12.90 7.83
C ALA A 77 38.56 -12.49 8.65
N ALA A 78 38.72 -11.75 9.75
CA ALA A 78 37.59 -11.26 10.54
C ALA A 78 36.76 -10.20 9.79
N PHE A 79 37.38 -9.44 8.89
CA PHE A 79 36.72 -8.37 8.12
C PHE A 79 36.41 -8.80 6.68
N ALA A 80 37.20 -9.70 6.09
CA ALA A 80 36.96 -10.23 4.75
C ALA A 80 35.64 -11.03 4.63
N MET A 81 35.00 -11.41 5.75
CA MET A 81 33.65 -11.98 5.77
C MET A 81 32.55 -10.95 5.43
N PHE A 82 32.82 -9.65 5.57
CA PHE A 82 31.87 -8.57 5.25
C PHE A 82 32.06 -8.09 3.80
N SER A 83 31.53 -8.83 2.82
CA SER A 83 31.52 -8.42 1.40
C SER A 83 30.39 -7.40 1.10
N GLY A 84 30.19 -6.41 1.99
CA GLY A 84 28.86 -5.83 2.23
C GLY A 84 28.64 -4.35 1.88
N GLN A 85 27.36 -3.99 1.76
CA GLN A 85 26.85 -2.60 1.78
C GLN A 85 26.72 -2.00 3.18
N ASP A 86 27.28 -2.65 4.20
CA ASP A 86 27.23 -2.21 5.59
C ASP A 86 28.58 -1.72 6.10
N ARG A 87 28.53 -0.80 7.08
CA ARG A 87 29.70 -0.30 7.82
C ARG A 87 30.09 -1.32 8.87
N VAL A 88 31.40 -1.45 9.12
CA VAL A 88 31.94 -2.39 10.11
C VAL A 88 32.67 -1.60 11.18
N PHE A 89 32.26 -1.82 12.43
CA PHE A 89 32.89 -1.30 13.62
C PHE A 89 33.24 -2.45 14.56
N TYR A 90 34.15 -2.23 15.48
CA TYR A 90 34.57 -3.23 16.46
C TYR A 90 35.24 -2.57 17.65
N ALA A 91 35.29 -3.24 18.78
CA ALA A 91 36.13 -2.85 19.90
C ALA A 91 36.65 -4.10 20.60
N VAL A 92 37.86 -4.01 21.14
CA VAL A 92 38.41 -5.00 22.05
C VAL A 92 38.77 -4.31 23.35
N GLU A 93 38.30 -4.83 24.46
CA GLU A 93 38.57 -4.32 25.81
C GLU A 93 39.32 -5.34 26.65
N ASP A 94 40.25 -4.87 27.47
CA ASP A 94 40.93 -5.68 28.48
C ASP A 94 40.05 -5.92 29.72
N PRO A 95 40.47 -6.79 30.68
CA PRO A 95 39.71 -7.03 31.90
C PRO A 95 39.53 -5.83 32.84
N ASP A 96 40.22 -4.71 32.61
CA ASP A 96 40.04 -3.44 33.33
C ASP A 96 39.01 -2.53 32.61
N ALA A 97 38.32 -3.03 31.59
CA ALA A 97 37.42 -2.30 30.69
C ALA A 97 38.08 -1.09 29.99
N ARG A 98 39.35 -1.26 29.56
CA ARG A 98 40.04 -0.31 28.69
C ARG A 98 40.10 -0.83 27.27
N THR A 99 39.81 0.03 26.29
CA THR A 99 39.93 -0.33 24.87
C THR A 99 41.40 -0.61 24.52
N VAL A 100 41.68 -1.85 24.11
CA VAL A 100 42.98 -2.33 23.59
C VAL A 100 43.17 -1.85 22.15
N THR A 101 42.13 -1.99 21.32
CA THR A 101 42.05 -1.35 19.99
C THR A 101 40.62 -1.38 19.44
N GLY A 102 40.38 -0.63 18.36
CA GLY A 102 39.07 -0.44 17.73
C GLY A 102 38.43 0.90 18.10
N TYR A 103 37.10 0.92 18.19
CA TYR A 103 36.29 2.11 18.42
C TYR A 103 35.90 2.21 19.91
N GLU A 104 36.64 3.01 20.68
CA GLU A 104 36.37 3.30 22.09
C GLU A 104 34.94 3.89 22.29
N ASP A 105 34.46 4.67 21.32
CA ASP A 105 33.11 5.22 21.31
C ASP A 105 31.99 4.18 21.11
N LEU A 106 32.32 2.98 20.60
CA LEU A 106 31.43 1.82 20.59
C LEU A 106 31.50 1.06 21.93
N ALA A 107 32.71 0.83 22.45
CA ALA A 107 32.94 0.12 23.72
C ALA A 107 32.19 0.76 24.89
N MET A 108 32.32 2.08 25.06
CA MET A 108 31.65 2.84 26.13
C MET A 108 30.11 2.75 26.16
N GLN A 109 29.49 2.22 25.10
CA GLN A 109 28.03 2.03 25.00
C GLN A 109 27.59 0.58 25.28
N MET A 110 28.53 -0.37 25.36
CA MET A 110 28.26 -1.79 25.53
C MET A 110 28.39 -2.25 27.00
N PRO A 111 27.74 -3.37 27.37
CA PRO A 111 28.03 -4.06 28.63
C PRO A 111 29.17 -5.08 28.47
N GLU A 112 30.04 -5.14 29.49
CA GLU A 112 31.07 -6.18 29.67
C GLU A 112 30.50 -7.58 29.40
N THR A 113 31.19 -8.37 28.58
CA THR A 113 30.68 -9.69 28.13
C THR A 113 31.51 -10.84 28.69
N VAL A 114 31.17 -11.28 29.90
CA VAL A 114 31.76 -12.45 30.59
C VAL A 114 31.28 -13.81 30.03
N SER A 115 31.20 -13.94 28.70
CA SER A 115 30.51 -15.05 28.01
C SER A 115 31.17 -15.42 26.68
N ALA A 116 31.71 -16.63 26.57
CA ALA A 116 32.24 -17.15 25.30
C ALA A 116 31.16 -17.47 24.25
N GLU A 117 29.87 -17.55 24.65
CA GLU A 117 28.75 -17.61 23.72
C GLU A 117 28.42 -16.20 23.19
N PRO A 118 28.37 -15.98 21.86
CA PRO A 118 28.02 -14.70 21.25
C PRO A 118 26.63 -14.20 21.66
N ARG A 119 26.54 -12.91 21.99
CA ARG A 119 25.27 -12.20 22.27
C ARG A 119 25.05 -11.12 21.24
N PHE A 120 23.79 -10.88 20.87
CA PHE A 120 23.42 -9.89 19.84
C PHE A 120 22.52 -8.80 20.41
N THR A 121 22.83 -7.54 20.10
CA THR A 121 22.10 -6.36 20.55
C THR A 121 22.00 -5.35 19.41
N ASP A 122 20.92 -4.57 19.34
CA ASP A 122 20.73 -3.48 18.38
C ASP A 122 20.94 -2.12 19.08
N VAL A 123 21.75 -1.24 18.51
CA VAL A 123 22.16 0.04 19.11
C VAL A 123 22.18 1.15 18.06
N ASP A 124 21.80 2.38 18.41
CA ASP A 124 22.01 3.56 17.55
C ASP A 124 23.46 4.02 17.72
N TYR A 125 24.25 3.93 16.65
CA TYR A 125 25.67 4.26 16.66
C TYR A 125 25.98 5.16 15.46
N ARG A 126 26.51 6.35 15.76
CA ARG A 126 26.82 7.41 14.77
C ARG A 126 25.63 7.78 13.85
N GLY A 127 24.40 7.60 14.33
CA GLY A 127 23.16 7.95 13.63
C GLY A 127 22.63 6.88 12.67
N GLU A 128 23.17 5.65 12.72
CA GLU A 128 22.60 4.48 12.06
C GLU A 128 22.43 3.35 13.07
N VAL A 129 21.38 2.53 12.92
CA VAL A 129 21.20 1.36 13.80
C VAL A 129 22.20 0.28 13.38
N VAL A 130 23.02 -0.14 14.33
CA VAL A 130 23.99 -1.23 14.17
C VAL A 130 23.54 -2.48 14.93
N ARG A 131 23.78 -3.64 14.34
CA ARG A 131 23.74 -4.94 15.02
C ARG A 131 25.11 -5.17 15.63
N VAL A 132 25.19 -5.43 16.94
CA VAL A 132 26.44 -5.73 17.65
C VAL A 132 26.45 -7.19 18.09
N ALA A 133 27.49 -7.95 17.73
CA ALA A 133 27.83 -9.21 18.37
C ALA A 133 28.90 -8.99 19.44
N SER A 134 28.63 -9.48 20.64
CA SER A 134 29.53 -9.39 21.80
C SER A 134 30.00 -10.79 22.21
N VAL A 135 31.30 -10.97 22.39
CA VAL A 135 31.96 -12.24 22.77
C VAL A 135 33.00 -11.97 23.85
N GLY A 136 32.99 -12.77 24.91
CA GLY A 136 34.01 -12.80 25.94
C GLY A 136 35.09 -13.83 25.67
N ARG A 137 36.35 -13.44 25.86
CA ARG A 137 37.51 -14.34 25.87
C ARG A 137 38.15 -14.34 27.26
N LEU A 138 37.94 -15.41 28.01
CA LEU A 138 38.66 -15.63 29.27
C LEU A 138 40.16 -15.78 29.00
N ILE A 139 40.98 -15.01 29.71
CA ILE A 139 42.44 -15.07 29.71
C ILE A 139 42.97 -15.34 31.13
N SER A 140 44.27 -15.60 31.22
CA SER A 140 44.97 -15.74 32.51
C SER A 140 46.36 -15.14 32.36
N THR A 141 46.66 -14.12 33.17
CA THR A 141 48.02 -13.54 33.29
C THR A 141 48.78 -14.29 34.39
N ALA A 142 49.99 -13.83 34.75
CA ALA A 142 50.68 -14.35 35.94
C ALA A 142 50.10 -13.80 37.26
N SER A 143 49.25 -12.78 37.18
CA SER A 143 48.72 -12.00 38.31
C SER A 143 47.22 -12.19 38.56
N ASP A 144 46.39 -12.37 37.52
CA ASP A 144 44.93 -12.57 37.65
C ASP A 144 44.30 -13.31 36.44
N THR A 145 43.01 -13.67 36.55
CA THR A 145 42.17 -14.22 35.49
C THR A 145 41.04 -13.25 35.15
N GLY A 146 40.92 -12.85 33.89
CA GLY A 146 39.96 -11.83 33.46
C GLY A 146 39.34 -12.13 32.10
N TRP A 147 38.26 -11.41 31.76
CA TRP A 147 37.60 -11.49 30.46
C TRP A 147 38.04 -10.34 29.57
N VAL A 148 38.63 -10.66 28.42
CA VAL A 148 38.74 -9.71 27.30
C VAL A 148 37.37 -9.67 26.63
N THR A 149 36.79 -8.48 26.46
CA THR A 149 35.51 -8.31 25.76
C THR A 149 35.77 -7.92 24.31
N ILE A 150 35.07 -8.57 23.37
CA ILE A 150 35.14 -8.31 21.93
C ILE A 150 33.75 -7.92 21.45
N HIS A 151 33.63 -6.73 20.87
CA HIS A 151 32.45 -6.26 20.17
C HIS A 151 32.76 -6.18 18.67
N VAL A 152 31.85 -6.66 17.81
CA VAL A 152 31.87 -6.40 16.36
C VAL A 152 30.47 -5.97 15.95
N ALA A 153 30.38 -4.87 15.21
CA ALA A 153 29.11 -4.26 14.83
C ALA A 153 29.02 -4.01 13.32
N GLU A 154 27.85 -4.27 12.75
CA GLU A 154 27.51 -3.99 11.35
C GLU A 154 26.27 -3.09 11.27
N THR A 155 26.16 -2.21 10.28
CA THR A 155 24.85 -1.59 9.95
C THR A 155 23.89 -2.64 9.37
N GLN A 156 22.58 -2.35 9.33
CA GLN A 156 21.56 -3.37 9.00
C GLN A 156 21.03 -3.35 7.55
N LYS A 157 21.68 -2.63 6.62
CA LYS A 157 21.12 -2.34 5.28
C LYS A 157 20.99 -3.59 4.41
N GLN A 158 21.98 -4.50 4.40
CA GLN A 158 21.87 -5.73 3.63
C GLN A 158 20.85 -6.71 4.22
N ARG A 159 20.73 -6.81 5.54
CA ARG A 159 19.74 -7.69 6.17
C ARG A 159 18.30 -7.20 5.95
N GLU A 160 18.08 -5.88 5.96
CA GLU A 160 16.81 -5.26 5.56
C GLU A 160 16.50 -5.49 4.08
N ALA A 161 17.48 -5.26 3.19
CA ALA A 161 17.32 -5.47 1.75
C ALA A 161 16.97 -6.93 1.40
N LEU A 162 17.65 -7.91 1.99
CA LEU A 162 17.35 -9.33 1.80
C LEU A 162 15.94 -9.70 2.32
N SER A 163 15.53 -9.14 3.46
CA SER A 163 14.18 -9.34 4.00
C SER A 163 13.10 -8.77 3.05
N ALA A 164 13.34 -7.57 2.51
CA ALA A 164 12.46 -6.94 1.53
C ALA A 164 12.42 -7.69 0.18
N GLU A 165 13.55 -8.27 -0.26
CA GLU A 165 13.62 -9.10 -1.46
C GLU A 165 12.79 -10.38 -1.30
N ILE A 166 12.98 -11.12 -0.20
CA ILE A 166 12.20 -12.32 0.12
C ILE A 166 10.70 -11.99 0.18
N LEU A 167 10.32 -10.88 0.81
CA LEU A 167 8.93 -10.45 0.91
C LEU A 167 8.33 -10.08 -0.45
N SER A 168 9.02 -9.28 -1.26
CA SER A 168 8.53 -8.82 -2.57
C SER A 168 8.40 -9.97 -3.58
N ASN A 169 9.38 -10.87 -3.63
CA ASN A 169 9.34 -12.09 -4.44
C ASN A 169 8.20 -13.04 -4.03
N ALA A 170 7.79 -13.04 -2.76
CA ALA A 170 6.71 -13.90 -2.26
C ALA A 170 5.31 -13.27 -2.36
N VAL A 171 5.17 -11.93 -2.30
CA VAL A 171 3.88 -11.23 -2.37
C VAL A 171 3.18 -11.42 -3.72
N LEU A 172 3.91 -11.37 -4.84
CA LEU A 172 3.31 -11.51 -6.17
C LEU A 172 2.65 -12.90 -6.39
N PRO A 173 3.29 -14.05 -6.07
CA PRO A 173 2.63 -15.35 -6.03
C PRO A 173 1.39 -15.41 -5.13
N VAL A 174 1.42 -14.81 -3.93
CA VAL A 174 0.27 -14.78 -3.02
C VAL A 174 -0.91 -14.02 -3.62
N ILE A 175 -0.66 -12.87 -4.26
CA ILE A 175 -1.69 -12.10 -4.96
C ILE A 175 -2.26 -12.92 -6.13
N ALA A 176 -1.40 -13.53 -6.96
CA ALA A 176 -1.83 -14.33 -8.11
C ALA A 176 -2.70 -15.53 -7.70
N LEU A 177 -2.30 -16.28 -6.66
CA LEU A 177 -3.08 -17.39 -6.11
C LEU A 177 -4.40 -16.91 -5.48
N THR A 178 -4.40 -15.75 -4.82
CA THR A 178 -5.63 -15.17 -4.24
C THR A 178 -6.62 -14.76 -5.34
N LEU A 179 -6.15 -14.12 -6.41
CA LEU A 179 -6.99 -13.76 -7.57
C LEU A 179 -7.53 -15.00 -8.30
N LEU A 180 -6.70 -16.04 -8.46
CA LEU A 180 -7.13 -17.34 -9.01
C LEU A 180 -8.22 -17.97 -8.12
N ALA A 181 -8.04 -17.99 -6.81
CA ALA A 181 -9.04 -18.49 -5.86
C ALA A 181 -10.35 -17.69 -5.92
N VAL A 182 -10.30 -16.35 -6.00
CA VAL A 182 -11.48 -15.50 -6.17
C VAL A 182 -12.20 -15.79 -7.50
N GLY A 183 -11.45 -16.04 -8.59
CA GLY A 183 -12.03 -16.44 -9.89
C GLY A 183 -12.70 -17.81 -9.87
N LEU A 184 -12.09 -18.80 -9.19
CA LEU A 184 -12.66 -20.13 -8.98
C LEU A 184 -13.92 -20.08 -8.09
N VAL A 185 -13.90 -19.28 -7.03
CA VAL A 185 -15.06 -19.04 -6.15
C VAL A 185 -16.18 -18.32 -6.92
N TRP A 186 -15.87 -17.29 -7.71
CA TRP A 186 -16.84 -16.57 -8.55
C TRP A 186 -17.51 -17.49 -9.58
N THR A 187 -16.74 -18.32 -10.28
CA THR A 187 -17.27 -19.25 -11.29
C THR A 187 -18.02 -20.41 -10.67
N GLY A 188 -17.57 -20.95 -9.54
CA GLY A 188 -18.27 -21.97 -8.76
C GLY A 188 -19.63 -21.49 -8.25
N ILE A 189 -19.67 -20.34 -7.56
CA ILE A 189 -20.91 -19.71 -7.08
C ILE A 189 -21.84 -19.34 -8.26
N SER A 190 -21.31 -18.80 -9.36
CA SER A 190 -22.12 -18.46 -10.53
C SER A 190 -22.78 -19.68 -11.18
N ARG A 191 -22.09 -20.83 -11.26
CA ARG A 191 -22.67 -22.09 -11.75
C ARG A 191 -23.68 -22.68 -10.77
N MET A 192 -23.37 -22.70 -9.47
CA MET A 192 -24.24 -23.25 -8.42
C MET A 192 -25.61 -22.58 -8.37
N PHE A 193 -25.68 -21.26 -8.60
CA PHE A 193 -26.93 -20.49 -8.60
C PHE A 193 -27.56 -20.32 -10.00
N ALA A 194 -27.02 -20.92 -11.06
CA ALA A 194 -27.56 -20.77 -12.41
C ALA A 194 -28.96 -21.40 -12.58
N PRO A 195 -29.26 -22.64 -12.11
CA PRO A 195 -30.60 -23.24 -12.26
C PRO A 195 -31.71 -22.45 -11.57
N LEU A 196 -31.39 -21.71 -10.49
CA LEU A 196 -32.35 -20.81 -9.84
C LEU A 196 -32.66 -19.57 -10.68
N THR A 197 -31.70 -19.10 -11.50
CA THR A 197 -31.89 -17.98 -12.43
C THR A 197 -32.68 -18.42 -13.67
N GLU A 198 -32.52 -19.67 -14.08
CA GLU A 198 -33.28 -20.32 -15.15
C GLU A 198 -34.74 -20.53 -14.73
N LEU A 199 -34.98 -21.05 -13.52
CA LEU A 199 -36.30 -21.14 -12.90
C LEU A 199 -36.97 -19.76 -12.73
N GLU A 200 -36.21 -18.72 -12.37
CA GLU A 200 -36.70 -17.33 -12.31
C GLU A 200 -37.13 -16.82 -13.70
N HIS A 201 -36.46 -17.25 -14.78
CA HIS A 201 -36.83 -16.90 -16.15
C HIS A 201 -38.07 -17.64 -16.63
N GLU A 202 -38.14 -18.95 -16.43
CA GLU A 202 -39.32 -19.79 -16.71
C GLU A 202 -40.59 -19.21 -16.05
N LEU A 203 -40.50 -18.86 -14.76
CA LEU A 203 -41.60 -18.26 -14.01
C LEU A 203 -41.99 -16.84 -14.46
N ARG A 204 -41.10 -16.10 -15.15
CA ARG A 204 -41.41 -14.78 -15.73
C ARG A 204 -41.86 -14.84 -17.19
N ALA A 205 -41.53 -15.89 -17.92
CA ALA A 205 -41.86 -16.05 -19.33
C ALA A 205 -43.29 -16.58 -19.56
N ARG A 206 -43.87 -17.23 -18.56
CA ARG A 206 -45.22 -17.80 -18.58
C ARG A 206 -46.31 -16.73 -18.72
N ALA A 207 -47.36 -17.06 -19.45
CA ALA A 207 -48.55 -16.22 -19.57
C ALA A 207 -49.36 -16.22 -18.26
N PRO A 208 -50.14 -15.16 -17.95
CA PRO A 208 -50.91 -15.07 -16.71
C PRO A 208 -51.95 -16.19 -16.49
N ASP A 209 -52.30 -16.90 -17.57
CA ASP A 209 -53.25 -18.00 -17.65
C ASP A 209 -52.57 -19.39 -17.83
N ASP A 210 -51.24 -19.45 -17.97
CA ASP A 210 -50.49 -20.71 -18.10
C ASP A 210 -50.22 -21.37 -16.73
N LEU A 211 -51.14 -22.26 -16.35
CA LEU A 211 -51.08 -23.07 -15.14
C LEU A 211 -50.46 -24.46 -15.35
N SER A 212 -49.75 -24.69 -16.47
CA SER A 212 -49.05 -25.95 -16.74
C SER A 212 -47.97 -26.25 -15.70
N PRO A 213 -47.65 -27.53 -15.41
CA PRO A 213 -46.58 -27.85 -14.45
C PRO A 213 -45.20 -27.39 -14.96
N ILE A 214 -44.37 -26.91 -14.04
CA ILE A 214 -42.95 -26.62 -14.26
C ILE A 214 -42.19 -27.95 -14.33
N THR A 215 -41.40 -28.13 -15.40
CA THR A 215 -40.66 -29.36 -15.72
C THR A 215 -39.14 -29.16 -15.85
N VAL A 216 -38.65 -27.93 -15.66
CA VAL A 216 -37.22 -27.60 -15.68
C VAL A 216 -36.49 -28.36 -14.56
N PRO A 217 -35.34 -29.00 -14.82
CA PRO A 217 -34.58 -29.72 -13.79
C PRO A 217 -34.00 -28.73 -12.76
N VAL A 218 -34.35 -28.93 -11.48
CA VAL A 218 -33.91 -28.07 -10.37
C VAL A 218 -33.04 -28.82 -9.36
N PRO A 219 -32.22 -28.12 -8.56
CA PRO A 219 -31.47 -28.72 -7.44
C PRO A 219 -32.41 -29.34 -6.39
N ALA A 220 -31.94 -30.34 -5.66
CA ALA A 220 -32.72 -31.08 -4.66
C ALA A 220 -33.24 -30.18 -3.52
N GLU A 221 -32.54 -29.09 -3.22
CA GLU A 221 -32.91 -28.05 -2.26
C GLU A 221 -34.14 -27.23 -2.69
N VAL A 222 -34.49 -27.27 -3.98
CA VAL A 222 -35.54 -26.46 -4.62
C VAL A 222 -36.70 -27.33 -5.13
N ASP A 223 -36.47 -28.61 -5.39
CA ASP A 223 -37.45 -29.60 -5.83
C ASP A 223 -38.78 -29.55 -5.04
N HIS A 224 -38.71 -29.53 -3.70
CA HIS A 224 -39.89 -29.47 -2.84
C HIS A 224 -40.70 -28.17 -3.02
N LEU A 225 -40.05 -27.05 -3.37
CA LEU A 225 -40.72 -25.78 -3.66
C LEU A 225 -41.41 -25.83 -5.03
N VAL A 226 -40.78 -26.44 -6.03
CA VAL A 226 -41.40 -26.65 -7.35
C VAL A 226 -42.59 -27.61 -7.26
N ALA A 227 -42.47 -28.70 -6.50
CA ALA A 227 -43.58 -29.61 -6.21
C ALA A 227 -44.75 -28.90 -5.51
N ALA A 228 -44.48 -28.05 -4.52
CA ALA A 228 -45.50 -27.26 -3.84
C ALA A 228 -46.18 -26.23 -4.77
N LEU A 229 -45.42 -25.61 -5.67
CA LEU A 229 -45.90 -24.63 -6.66
C LEU A 229 -46.74 -25.29 -7.76
N ASN A 230 -46.28 -26.40 -8.34
CA ASN A 230 -47.06 -27.23 -9.26
C ASN A 230 -48.37 -27.71 -8.60
N GLY A 231 -48.31 -28.13 -7.33
CA GLY A 231 -49.48 -28.48 -6.54
C GLY A 231 -50.43 -27.30 -6.29
N PHE A 232 -49.93 -26.06 -6.23
CA PHE A 232 -50.75 -24.84 -6.14
C PHE A 232 -51.43 -24.51 -7.47
N MET A 233 -50.69 -24.50 -8.59
CA MET A 233 -51.26 -24.23 -9.91
C MET A 233 -52.38 -25.23 -10.26
N ALA A 234 -52.18 -26.52 -9.96
CA ALA A 234 -53.20 -27.56 -10.13
C ALA A 234 -54.45 -27.39 -9.22
N ARG A 235 -54.36 -26.60 -8.13
CA ARG A 235 -55.53 -26.20 -7.32
C ARG A 235 -56.19 -24.94 -7.88
N LEU A 236 -55.40 -23.98 -8.35
CA LEU A 236 -55.89 -22.73 -8.96
C LEU A 236 -56.67 -22.99 -10.25
N GLN A 237 -56.15 -23.88 -11.11
CA GLN A 237 -56.85 -24.31 -12.33
C GLN A 237 -58.24 -24.86 -12.00
N LYS A 238 -58.32 -25.80 -11.04
CA LYS A 238 -59.58 -26.39 -10.55
C LYS A 238 -60.51 -25.40 -9.86
N ALA A 239 -60.01 -24.24 -9.41
CA ALA A 239 -60.84 -23.16 -8.89
C ALA A 239 -61.41 -22.32 -10.05
N MET A 240 -60.59 -21.96 -11.04
CA MET A 240 -61.03 -21.22 -12.23
C MET A 240 -62.05 -22.01 -13.07
N GLU A 241 -61.86 -23.32 -13.22
CA GLU A 241 -62.82 -24.23 -13.86
C GLU A 241 -64.21 -24.18 -13.20
N ARG A 242 -64.27 -24.09 -11.86
CA ARG A 242 -65.54 -23.98 -11.10
C ARG A 242 -66.20 -22.61 -11.28
N VAL A 243 -65.42 -21.52 -11.28
CA VAL A 243 -65.95 -20.17 -11.51
C VAL A 243 -66.53 -20.06 -12.93
N SER A 244 -65.85 -20.61 -13.93
CA SER A 244 -66.35 -20.71 -15.30
C SER A 244 -67.65 -21.51 -15.39
N GLY A 245 -67.74 -22.65 -14.69
CA GLY A 245 -68.96 -23.44 -14.58
C GLY A 245 -70.15 -22.68 -13.99
N LEU A 246 -69.94 -21.98 -12.86
CA LEU A 246 -70.98 -21.14 -12.23
C LEU A 246 -71.50 -20.02 -13.15
N VAL A 247 -70.61 -19.40 -13.94
CA VAL A 247 -71.01 -18.37 -14.92
C VAL A 247 -71.87 -18.98 -16.04
N ALA A 248 -71.55 -20.20 -16.50
CA ALA A 248 -72.35 -20.89 -17.50
C ALA A 248 -73.73 -21.32 -16.96
N GLU A 249 -73.82 -21.74 -15.71
CA GLU A 249 -75.06 -22.16 -15.05
C GLU A 249 -75.99 -20.96 -14.76
N ALA A 250 -75.45 -19.86 -14.22
CA ALA A 250 -76.21 -18.61 -14.02
C ALA A 250 -76.73 -18.02 -15.34
N ALA A 251 -75.95 -18.10 -16.43
CA ALA A 251 -76.39 -17.71 -17.76
C ALA A 251 -77.52 -18.61 -18.31
N HIS A 252 -77.65 -19.84 -17.80
CA HIS A 252 -78.75 -20.73 -18.15
C HIS A 252 -80.02 -20.40 -17.37
N GLU A 253 -79.93 -20.16 -16.06
CA GLU A 253 -81.06 -19.80 -15.21
C GLU A 253 -81.74 -18.50 -15.64
N VAL A 254 -80.97 -17.45 -15.98
CA VAL A 254 -81.52 -16.16 -16.47
C VAL A 254 -82.27 -16.31 -17.80
N ARG A 255 -81.90 -17.30 -18.62
CA ARG A 255 -82.49 -17.53 -19.95
C ARG A 255 -83.94 -18.02 -19.88
N THR A 256 -84.26 -18.83 -18.89
CA THR A 256 -85.55 -19.50 -18.69
C THR A 256 -86.73 -18.54 -18.43
N PRO A 257 -86.67 -17.59 -17.45
CA PRO A 257 -87.75 -16.63 -17.24
C PRO A 257 -87.87 -15.63 -18.40
N LEU A 258 -86.77 -15.27 -19.07
CA LEU A 258 -86.81 -14.42 -20.27
C LEU A 258 -87.53 -15.10 -21.45
N ALA A 259 -87.29 -16.41 -21.67
CA ALA A 259 -88.03 -17.18 -22.67
C ALA A 259 -89.53 -17.28 -22.32
N SER A 260 -89.87 -17.50 -21.05
CA SER A 260 -91.26 -17.55 -20.56
C SER A 260 -91.98 -16.20 -20.75
N LEU A 261 -91.31 -15.09 -20.41
CA LEU A 261 -91.80 -13.73 -20.62
C LEU A 261 -92.09 -13.45 -22.10
N ARG A 262 -91.15 -13.81 -22.98
CA ARG A 262 -91.31 -13.65 -24.43
C ARG A 262 -92.52 -14.43 -24.94
N ALA A 263 -92.68 -15.70 -24.55
CA ALA A 263 -93.82 -16.51 -24.97
C ALA A 263 -95.17 -15.95 -24.45
N GLN A 264 -95.23 -15.40 -23.23
CA GLN A 264 -96.43 -14.73 -22.73
C GLN A 264 -96.73 -13.43 -23.47
N ALA A 265 -95.70 -12.68 -23.89
CA ALA A 265 -95.85 -11.46 -24.68
C ALA A 265 -96.31 -11.76 -26.12
N GLU A 266 -95.75 -12.77 -26.78
CA GLU A 266 -96.17 -13.22 -28.12
C GLU A 266 -97.66 -13.61 -28.11
N VAL A 267 -98.11 -14.44 -27.17
CA VAL A 267 -99.53 -14.82 -27.04
C VAL A 267 -100.43 -13.67 -26.53
N ALA A 268 -99.87 -12.58 -26.01
CA ALA A 268 -100.65 -11.39 -25.64
C ALA A 268 -100.86 -10.40 -26.79
N MET A 269 -100.07 -10.46 -27.87
CA MET A 269 -100.26 -9.58 -29.04
C MET A 269 -101.48 -10.00 -29.89
N ASP A 270 -101.84 -11.28 -29.90
CA ASP A 270 -102.98 -11.83 -30.64
C ASP A 270 -104.28 -11.94 -29.78
N GLU A 271 -104.27 -11.48 -28.53
CA GLU A 271 -105.39 -11.64 -27.58
C GLU A 271 -106.44 -10.52 -27.71
N ALA A 272 -107.60 -10.85 -28.26
CA ALA A 272 -108.65 -9.88 -28.57
C ALA A 272 -109.60 -9.52 -27.41
N ASP A 273 -109.64 -10.29 -26.31
CA ASP A 273 -110.45 -9.97 -25.12
C ASP A 273 -109.75 -8.92 -24.22
N PRO A 274 -110.34 -7.71 -24.00
CA PRO A 274 -109.76 -6.68 -23.13
C PRO A 274 -109.57 -7.08 -21.66
N GLU A 275 -110.23 -8.14 -21.16
CA GLU A 275 -109.96 -8.69 -19.84
C GLU A 275 -108.85 -9.75 -19.85
N ALA A 276 -108.86 -10.72 -20.78
CA ALA A 276 -107.78 -11.69 -20.94
C ALA A 276 -106.45 -10.98 -21.22
N LEU A 277 -106.45 -9.94 -22.05
CA LEU A 277 -105.29 -9.10 -22.29
C LEU A 277 -104.79 -8.45 -20.99
N ARG A 278 -105.66 -7.85 -20.17
CA ARG A 278 -105.26 -7.33 -18.84
C ARG A 278 -104.71 -8.43 -17.93
N ARG A 279 -105.31 -9.63 -17.92
CA ARG A 279 -104.83 -10.80 -17.18
C ARG A 279 -103.50 -11.38 -17.71
N ARG A 280 -103.15 -11.14 -18.98
CA ARG A 280 -101.83 -11.50 -19.56
C ARG A 280 -100.79 -10.42 -19.28
N VAL A 281 -101.10 -9.15 -19.52
CA VAL A 281 -100.23 -8.01 -19.21
C VAL A 281 -99.86 -7.99 -17.73
N GLY A 282 -100.80 -8.29 -16.82
CA GLY A 282 -100.51 -8.48 -15.40
C GLY A 282 -99.53 -9.62 -15.11
N ARG A 283 -99.62 -10.74 -15.83
CA ARG A 283 -98.65 -11.86 -15.70
C ARG A 283 -97.29 -11.54 -16.30
N ILE A 284 -97.23 -10.83 -17.44
CA ILE A 284 -95.99 -10.33 -18.04
C ILE A 284 -95.31 -9.35 -17.07
N HIS A 285 -96.06 -8.43 -16.47
CA HIS A 285 -95.55 -7.50 -15.45
C HIS A 285 -94.99 -8.26 -14.23
N THR A 286 -95.72 -9.23 -13.67
CA THR A 286 -95.22 -10.05 -12.55
C THR A 286 -93.97 -10.84 -12.92
N GLY A 287 -93.92 -11.44 -14.12
CA GLY A 287 -92.72 -12.13 -14.61
C GLY A 287 -91.53 -11.19 -14.81
N ALA A 288 -91.75 -9.95 -15.25
CA ALA A 288 -90.71 -8.94 -15.43
C ALA A 288 -90.18 -8.45 -14.08
N VAL A 289 -91.05 -8.30 -13.07
CA VAL A 289 -90.65 -8.04 -11.68
C VAL A 289 -89.82 -9.21 -11.13
N GLN A 290 -90.22 -10.46 -11.37
CA GLN A 290 -89.45 -11.64 -10.93
C GLN A 290 -88.09 -11.77 -11.63
N ALA A 291 -88.02 -11.55 -12.95
CA ALA A 291 -86.76 -11.52 -13.69
C ALA A 291 -85.85 -10.38 -13.23
N SER A 292 -86.41 -9.19 -12.95
CA SER A 292 -85.69 -8.06 -12.38
C SER A 292 -85.18 -8.35 -10.96
N GLN A 293 -85.96 -9.05 -10.13
CA GLN A 293 -85.53 -9.53 -8.81
C GLN A 293 -84.37 -10.53 -8.92
N LEU A 294 -84.46 -11.51 -9.82
CA LEU A 294 -83.39 -12.50 -10.06
C LEU A 294 -82.09 -11.84 -10.56
N VAL A 295 -82.19 -10.92 -11.52
CA VAL A 295 -81.05 -10.13 -12.00
C VAL A 295 -80.48 -9.23 -10.89
N SER A 296 -81.32 -8.63 -10.06
CA SER A 296 -80.88 -7.85 -8.89
C SER A 296 -80.16 -8.71 -7.87
N GLN A 297 -80.61 -9.96 -7.66
CA GLN A 297 -80.00 -10.92 -6.74
C GLN A 297 -78.62 -11.37 -7.24
N LEU A 298 -78.49 -11.73 -8.53
CA LEU A 298 -77.22 -12.09 -9.15
C LEU A 298 -76.23 -10.91 -9.16
N LEU A 299 -76.69 -9.69 -9.48
CA LEU A 299 -75.87 -8.48 -9.38
C LEU A 299 -75.45 -8.18 -7.93
N MET A 300 -76.30 -8.49 -6.94
CA MET A 300 -75.98 -8.30 -5.52
C MET A 300 -74.90 -9.28 -5.05
N GLU A 301 -74.94 -10.54 -5.48
CA GLU A 301 -73.88 -11.52 -5.19
C GLU A 301 -72.55 -11.14 -5.85
N ALA A 302 -72.57 -10.77 -7.14
CA ALA A 302 -71.38 -10.34 -7.87
C ALA A 302 -70.76 -9.07 -7.25
N THR A 303 -71.58 -8.05 -6.96
CA THR A 303 -71.10 -6.76 -6.43
C THR A 303 -70.55 -6.87 -5.02
N ILE A 304 -71.13 -7.73 -4.16
CA ILE A 304 -70.63 -7.95 -2.80
C ILE A 304 -69.34 -8.76 -2.80
N SER A 305 -69.22 -9.77 -3.67
CA SER A 305 -68.02 -10.61 -3.73
C SER A 305 -66.82 -9.83 -4.26
N HIS A 306 -66.95 -9.19 -5.43
CA HIS A 306 -65.84 -8.53 -6.13
C HIS A 306 -65.27 -7.30 -5.40
N ARG A 307 -66.03 -6.68 -4.47
CA ARG A 307 -65.56 -5.55 -3.65
C ARG A 307 -65.00 -5.92 -2.27
N MET A 308 -65.09 -7.18 -1.84
CA MET A 308 -64.48 -7.61 -0.57
C MET A 308 -63.00 -8.00 -0.72
N GLU A 309 -62.48 -8.15 -1.94
CA GLU A 309 -61.09 -8.50 -2.21
C GLU A 309 -60.21 -7.27 -2.57
N ASN A 310 -60.75 -6.26 -3.26
CA ASN A 310 -60.00 -5.08 -3.70
C ASN A 310 -60.01 -3.93 -2.67
N GLN A 311 -58.90 -3.72 -1.97
CA GLN A 311 -58.72 -2.66 -0.96
C GLN A 311 -58.26 -1.31 -1.54
N GLU A 312 -58.96 -0.77 -2.55
CA GLU A 312 -58.70 0.60 -3.02
C GLU A 312 -59.40 1.61 -2.08
N THR A 313 -58.60 2.29 -1.24
CA THR A 313 -59.09 3.30 -0.29
C THR A 313 -58.59 4.69 -0.65
N GLU A 314 -59.48 5.49 -1.25
CA GLU A 314 -59.21 6.89 -1.58
C GLU A 314 -59.27 7.78 -0.32
N SER A 315 -58.51 8.88 -0.34
CA SER A 315 -58.62 9.95 0.66
C SER A 315 -59.85 10.82 0.34
N ILE A 316 -60.93 10.67 1.11
CA ILE A 316 -62.25 11.25 0.85
C ILE A 316 -62.66 12.20 1.98
N ASN A 317 -63.27 13.33 1.61
CA ASN A 317 -63.97 14.21 2.55
C ASN A 317 -65.47 13.84 2.59
N LEU A 318 -65.99 13.51 3.77
CA LEU A 318 -67.37 13.06 3.94
C LEU A 318 -68.42 14.17 3.72
N ALA A 319 -68.05 15.44 3.94
CA ALA A 319 -68.92 16.59 3.64
C ALA A 319 -69.26 16.69 2.15
N ALA A 320 -68.28 16.42 1.27
CA ALA A 320 -68.50 16.38 -0.17
C ALA A 320 -69.45 15.25 -0.60
N VAL A 321 -69.45 14.12 0.12
CA VAL A 321 -70.37 13.00 -0.14
C VAL A 321 -71.80 13.32 0.34
N ILE A 322 -71.96 14.02 1.47
CA ILE A 322 -73.27 14.52 1.94
C ILE A 322 -73.89 15.46 0.90
N GLU A 323 -73.11 16.39 0.36
CA GLU A 323 -73.57 17.31 -0.69
C GLU A 323 -73.88 16.58 -2.02
N GLU A 324 -73.09 15.56 -2.41
CA GLU A 324 -73.35 14.74 -3.60
C GLU A 324 -74.64 13.89 -3.51
N VAL A 325 -75.16 13.68 -2.28
CA VAL A 325 -76.48 13.09 -2.03
C VAL A 325 -77.57 14.17 -2.05
N ARG A 326 -77.35 15.31 -1.37
CA ARG A 326 -78.32 16.44 -1.33
C ARG A 326 -78.69 16.95 -2.72
N GLN A 327 -77.72 17.01 -3.64
CA GLN A 327 -77.91 17.46 -5.02
C GLN A 327 -78.70 16.48 -5.92
N ARG A 328 -78.99 15.25 -5.45
CA ARG A 328 -79.74 14.23 -6.22
C ARG A 328 -81.19 14.04 -5.77
N LEU A 329 -81.65 14.80 -4.77
CA LEU A 329 -83.01 14.74 -4.26
C LEU A 329 -83.89 15.78 -4.96
N ASP A 330 -85.19 15.49 -5.06
CA ASP A 330 -86.17 16.46 -5.58
C ASP A 330 -86.15 17.75 -4.74
N PRO A 331 -86.43 18.95 -5.32
CA PRO A 331 -86.36 20.23 -4.60
C PRO A 331 -87.14 20.25 -3.27
N ASP A 332 -88.33 19.65 -3.24
CA ASP A 332 -89.18 19.56 -2.04
C ASP A 332 -88.60 18.65 -0.94
N GLN A 333 -87.78 17.67 -1.33
CA GLN A 333 -87.06 16.79 -0.39
C GLN A 333 -85.75 17.42 0.07
N ALA A 334 -85.02 18.06 -0.86
CA ALA A 334 -83.80 18.81 -0.56
C ALA A 334 -84.08 20.00 0.38
N GLY A 335 -85.24 20.67 0.24
CA GLY A 335 -85.69 21.74 1.12
C GLY A 335 -86.06 21.29 2.55
N ARG A 336 -86.18 19.98 2.80
CA ARG A 336 -86.41 19.40 4.14
C ARG A 336 -85.12 19.03 4.88
N LEU A 337 -83.95 19.19 4.25
CA LEU A 337 -82.64 18.82 4.82
C LEU A 337 -81.89 20.03 5.38
N ALA A 338 -81.57 19.98 6.67
CA ALA A 338 -80.64 20.91 7.32
C ALA A 338 -79.27 20.23 7.53
N VAL A 339 -78.17 20.91 7.22
CA VAL A 339 -76.81 20.36 7.34
C VAL A 339 -75.94 21.28 8.20
N ALA A 340 -75.36 20.73 9.28
CA ALA A 340 -74.57 21.47 10.27
C ALA A 340 -73.30 20.69 10.69
N LEU A 341 -72.19 20.91 9.96
CA LEU A 341 -70.88 20.32 10.25
C LEU A 341 -69.98 21.35 10.95
N THR A 342 -69.15 20.94 11.93
CA THR A 342 -68.06 21.80 12.41
C THR A 342 -66.99 21.98 11.33
N HIS A 343 -66.19 23.04 11.41
CA HIS A 343 -65.17 23.33 10.39
C HIS A 343 -64.15 22.20 10.26
N GLU A 344 -63.70 21.63 11.38
CA GLU A 344 -62.77 20.49 11.40
C GLU A 344 -63.41 19.24 10.80
N ALA A 345 -64.70 19.00 11.09
CA ALA A 345 -65.45 17.88 10.55
C ALA A 345 -65.71 18.02 9.04
N ALA A 346 -65.85 19.26 8.55
CA ALA A 346 -66.00 19.58 7.14
C ALA A 346 -64.68 19.49 6.34
N GLU A 347 -63.52 19.45 7.02
CA GLU A 347 -62.20 19.24 6.40
C GLU A 347 -61.59 17.85 6.69
N ALA A 348 -62.26 17.02 7.51
CA ALA A 348 -61.79 15.70 7.89
C ALA A 348 -61.71 14.73 6.69
N VAL A 349 -60.48 14.36 6.31
CA VAL A 349 -60.20 13.42 5.23
C VAL A 349 -60.02 12.00 5.79
N LEU A 350 -61.02 11.16 5.59
CA LEU A 350 -60.98 9.73 5.88
C LEU A 350 -60.42 8.93 4.69
N ARG A 351 -60.16 7.63 4.88
CA ARG A 351 -59.81 6.70 3.78
C ARG A 351 -60.90 5.66 3.54
N GLY A 352 -61.35 5.49 2.29
CA GLY A 352 -62.50 4.65 1.99
C GLY A 352 -62.85 4.45 0.52
N ASP A 353 -63.98 3.77 0.26
CA ASP A 353 -64.62 3.66 -1.05
C ASP A 353 -65.69 4.75 -1.17
N ARG A 354 -65.48 5.72 -2.08
CA ARG A 354 -66.39 6.86 -2.30
C ARG A 354 -67.80 6.43 -2.72
N VAL A 355 -67.92 5.36 -3.50
CA VAL A 355 -69.21 4.83 -3.95
C VAL A 355 -69.94 4.14 -2.79
N ALA A 356 -69.23 3.35 -1.98
CA ALA A 356 -69.80 2.72 -0.79
C ALA A 356 -70.27 3.76 0.24
N LEU A 357 -69.48 4.79 0.51
CA LEU A 357 -69.84 5.88 1.42
C LEU A 357 -71.02 6.72 0.90
N ARG A 358 -71.13 6.92 -0.42
CA ARG A 358 -72.28 7.60 -1.02
C ARG A 358 -73.55 6.75 -0.94
N GLU A 359 -73.48 5.45 -1.25
CA GLU A 359 -74.62 4.55 -1.10
C GLU A 359 -75.07 4.44 0.37
N MET A 360 -74.12 4.39 1.31
CA MET A 360 -74.40 4.48 2.75
C MET A 360 -75.18 5.76 3.08
N MET A 361 -74.65 6.94 2.72
CA MET A 361 -75.32 8.22 3.01
C MET A 361 -76.71 8.31 2.37
N ARG A 362 -76.86 7.87 1.11
CA ARG A 362 -78.16 7.84 0.43
C ARG A 362 -79.15 6.92 1.18
N ASN A 363 -78.74 5.70 1.54
CA ASN A 363 -79.61 4.78 2.27
C ASN A 363 -80.03 5.30 3.67
N VAL A 364 -79.22 6.12 4.36
CA VAL A 364 -79.66 6.76 5.62
C VAL A 364 -80.66 7.90 5.33
N VAL A 365 -80.36 8.78 4.37
CA VAL A 365 -81.20 9.95 4.05
C VAL A 365 -82.53 9.54 3.42
N ASP A 366 -82.54 8.57 2.49
CA ASP A 366 -83.75 8.00 1.89
C ASP A 366 -84.72 7.49 2.97
N ASN A 367 -84.20 6.75 3.98
CA ASN A 367 -85.03 6.28 5.09
C ASN A 367 -85.57 7.42 5.96
N ALA A 368 -84.72 8.39 6.33
CA ALA A 368 -85.13 9.54 7.15
C ALA A 368 -86.25 10.37 6.49
N LEU A 369 -86.16 10.60 5.17
CA LEU A 369 -87.17 11.33 4.38
C LEU A 369 -88.47 10.54 4.18
N VAL A 370 -88.42 9.20 4.18
CA VAL A 370 -89.58 8.30 4.03
C VAL A 370 -90.35 8.08 5.33
N TYR A 371 -89.67 8.05 6.49
CA TYR A 371 -90.31 7.79 7.80
C TYR A 371 -90.66 9.03 8.61
N SER A 372 -90.14 10.21 8.25
CA SER A 372 -90.55 11.52 8.79
C SER A 372 -91.28 12.34 7.73
N GLU A 373 -92.23 13.18 8.14
CA GLU A 373 -92.80 14.26 7.30
C GLU A 373 -92.19 15.62 7.63
N GLY A 374 -91.58 15.77 8.81
CA GLY A 374 -90.82 16.96 9.20
C GLY A 374 -89.44 17.05 8.54
N GLY A 375 -88.65 18.03 8.97
CA GLY A 375 -87.25 18.17 8.55
C GLY A 375 -86.36 17.00 8.99
N VAL A 376 -85.24 16.84 8.29
CA VAL A 376 -84.17 15.88 8.57
C VAL A 376 -82.88 16.66 8.77
N ASP A 377 -82.20 16.42 9.90
CA ASP A 377 -81.01 17.15 10.32
C ASP A 377 -79.76 16.26 10.18
N ILE A 378 -78.79 16.70 9.38
CA ILE A 378 -77.47 16.08 9.26
C ILE A 378 -76.48 16.93 10.05
N SER A 379 -75.79 16.33 11.02
CA SER A 379 -74.77 17.01 11.82
C SER A 379 -73.45 16.25 11.83
N GLY A 380 -72.34 16.93 12.12
CA GLY A 380 -71.04 16.28 12.19
C GLY A 380 -69.99 17.09 12.94
N ARG A 381 -69.11 16.39 13.66
CA ARG A 381 -68.10 16.94 14.59
C ARG A 381 -66.86 16.05 14.63
N LEU A 382 -65.73 16.59 15.07
CA LEU A 382 -64.50 15.83 15.31
C LEU A 382 -64.29 15.65 16.81
N GLU A 383 -64.20 14.41 17.28
CA GLU A 383 -64.19 14.05 18.71
C GLU A 383 -63.20 12.89 18.94
N GLY A 384 -62.32 13.00 19.95
CA GLY A 384 -61.34 11.94 20.27
C GLY A 384 -60.28 11.62 19.20
N GLY A 385 -60.22 12.37 18.10
CA GLY A 385 -59.42 12.04 16.91
C GLY A 385 -60.18 11.26 15.82
N ALA A 386 -61.51 11.13 15.96
CA ALA A 386 -62.42 10.57 14.99
C ALA A 386 -63.49 11.57 14.53
N LEU A 387 -63.85 11.52 13.25
CA LEU A 387 -64.98 12.21 12.66
C LEU A 387 -66.28 11.46 13.01
N ILE A 388 -67.25 12.16 13.61
CA ILE A 388 -68.59 11.64 13.89
C ILE A 388 -69.60 12.38 13.01
N VAL A 389 -70.49 11.66 12.32
CA VAL A 389 -71.60 12.20 11.52
C VAL A 389 -72.92 11.54 11.95
N ALA A 390 -73.97 12.34 12.10
CA ALA A 390 -75.28 11.90 12.58
C ALA A 390 -76.42 12.42 11.68
N VAL A 391 -77.32 11.54 11.25
CA VAL A 391 -78.57 11.91 10.54
C VAL A 391 -79.75 11.69 11.47
N SER A 392 -80.59 12.71 11.67
CA SER A 392 -81.68 12.70 12.65
C SER A 392 -83.01 13.12 12.02
N ASP A 393 -84.05 12.33 12.21
CA ASP A 393 -85.40 12.57 11.69
C ASP A 393 -86.38 13.03 12.79
N ARG A 394 -87.69 13.08 12.48
CA ARG A 394 -88.80 13.25 13.44
C ARG A 394 -89.93 12.25 13.18
N GLY A 395 -89.58 11.05 12.73
CA GLY A 395 -90.49 9.92 12.55
C GLY A 395 -90.89 9.26 13.88
N PRO A 396 -91.53 8.07 13.84
CA PRO A 396 -92.00 7.36 15.04
C PRO A 396 -90.88 6.79 15.92
N GLY A 397 -89.61 6.90 15.53
CA GLY A 397 -88.48 6.23 16.18
C GLY A 397 -88.46 4.72 15.92
N ILE A 398 -87.62 3.99 16.67
CA ILE A 398 -87.54 2.53 16.65
C ILE A 398 -87.47 2.04 18.10
N GLU A 399 -88.30 1.07 18.47
CA GLU A 399 -88.30 0.46 19.82
C GLU A 399 -86.92 -0.12 20.15
N GLU A 400 -86.43 0.06 21.38
CA GLU A 400 -85.07 -0.36 21.79
C GLU A 400 -84.78 -1.84 21.46
N GLY A 401 -85.76 -2.72 21.68
CA GLY A 401 -85.68 -4.15 21.35
C GLY A 401 -85.70 -4.51 19.85
N GLU A 402 -85.96 -3.54 18.97
CA GLU A 402 -85.90 -3.68 17.51
C GLU A 402 -84.67 -3.00 16.88
N LYS A 403 -84.01 -2.05 17.57
CA LYS A 403 -82.84 -1.32 17.05
C LYS A 403 -81.70 -2.22 16.57
N ALA A 404 -81.42 -3.31 17.29
CA ALA A 404 -80.42 -4.29 16.86
C ALA A 404 -80.87 -5.07 15.61
N LYS A 405 -82.17 -5.39 15.52
CA LYS A 405 -82.75 -6.25 14.49
C LYS A 405 -82.95 -5.54 13.15
N VAL A 406 -83.25 -4.25 13.14
CA VAL A 406 -83.35 -3.46 11.88
C VAL A 406 -82.01 -3.28 11.15
N LEU A 407 -80.89 -3.71 11.76
CA LEU A 407 -79.58 -3.82 11.09
C LEU A 407 -79.39 -5.20 10.40
N GLU A 408 -80.25 -6.18 10.68
CA GLU A 408 -80.28 -7.48 10.00
C GLU A 408 -80.92 -7.34 8.60
N ARG A 409 -80.55 -8.23 7.66
CA ARG A 409 -81.08 -8.18 6.29
C ARG A 409 -82.56 -8.55 6.26
N PHE A 410 -83.34 -7.79 5.50
CA PHE A 410 -84.78 -7.99 5.26
C PHE A 410 -85.70 -7.79 6.49
N HIS A 411 -85.16 -7.49 7.68
CA HIS A 411 -85.97 -7.20 8.85
C HIS A 411 -86.63 -5.81 8.72
N ARG A 412 -87.92 -5.70 9.09
CA ARG A 412 -88.65 -4.44 9.18
C ARG A 412 -89.15 -4.23 10.61
N GLY A 413 -89.08 -2.99 11.12
CA GLY A 413 -89.65 -2.65 12.43
C GLY A 413 -91.17 -2.52 12.39
N LYS A 414 -91.86 -2.79 13.50
CA LYS A 414 -93.34 -2.85 13.56
C LYS A 414 -94.05 -1.55 13.16
N ALA A 415 -93.40 -0.40 13.37
CA ALA A 415 -93.95 0.92 13.03
C ALA A 415 -94.08 1.19 11.52
N GLY A 416 -93.47 0.35 10.66
CA GLY A 416 -93.41 0.56 9.20
C GLY A 416 -94.59 0.02 8.38
N GLY A 417 -95.77 -0.15 8.98
CA GLY A 417 -96.94 -0.79 8.35
C GLY A 417 -97.64 0.10 7.32
N GLY A 418 -97.24 -0.01 6.03
CA GLY A 418 -97.97 0.60 4.91
C GLY A 418 -97.09 1.11 3.75
N LYS A 419 -95.81 1.39 3.99
CA LYS A 419 -94.88 1.89 2.95
C LYS A 419 -94.11 0.74 2.27
N VAL A 420 -93.91 0.84 0.95
CA VAL A 420 -93.19 -0.15 0.13
C VAL A 420 -91.68 0.04 0.31
N GLY A 421 -90.94 -1.03 0.61
CA GLY A 421 -89.49 -0.97 0.86
C GLY A 421 -88.89 -2.33 1.18
N SER A 422 -87.62 -2.53 0.81
CA SER A 422 -86.94 -3.83 0.73
C SER A 422 -86.36 -4.38 2.04
N GLY A 423 -86.30 -3.59 3.11
CA GLY A 423 -85.68 -3.99 4.39
C GLY A 423 -84.15 -4.19 4.31
N LEU A 424 -83.48 -3.61 3.31
CA LEU A 424 -82.02 -3.78 3.13
C LEU A 424 -81.18 -2.57 3.57
N GLY A 425 -81.72 -1.35 3.51
CA GLY A 425 -80.92 -0.11 3.60
C GLY A 425 -80.03 0.01 4.85
N LEU A 426 -80.58 -0.17 6.05
CA LEU A 426 -79.81 -0.08 7.30
C LEU A 426 -78.75 -1.19 7.43
N SER A 427 -79.01 -2.39 6.89
CA SER A 427 -78.02 -3.48 6.86
C SER A 427 -76.84 -3.21 5.90
N ILE A 428 -77.05 -2.38 4.87
CA ILE A 428 -75.97 -1.89 3.98
C ILE A 428 -75.12 -0.87 4.76
N VAL A 429 -75.76 0.10 5.43
CA VAL A 429 -75.10 1.14 6.24
C VAL A 429 -74.19 0.51 7.30
N ALA A 430 -74.68 -0.47 8.06
CA ALA A 430 -73.88 -1.19 9.06
C ALA A 430 -72.61 -1.83 8.48
N ARG A 431 -72.69 -2.44 7.29
CA ARG A 431 -71.53 -3.06 6.62
C ARG A 431 -70.53 -2.02 6.13
N VAL A 432 -70.98 -0.89 5.58
CA VAL A 432 -70.08 0.17 5.09
C VAL A 432 -69.33 0.81 6.26
N VAL A 433 -70.01 1.15 7.36
CA VAL A 433 -69.36 1.74 8.55
C VAL A 433 -68.31 0.79 9.13
N ALA A 434 -68.65 -0.50 9.30
CA ALA A 434 -67.70 -1.50 9.79
C ALA A 434 -66.48 -1.70 8.87
N ALA A 435 -66.66 -1.68 7.54
CA ALA A 435 -65.56 -1.80 6.58
C ALA A 435 -64.54 -0.65 6.69
N HIS A 436 -64.99 0.54 7.07
CA HIS A 436 -64.15 1.72 7.30
C HIS A 436 -63.56 1.78 8.73
N ARG A 437 -63.63 0.68 9.49
CA ARG A 437 -63.25 0.57 10.92
C ARG A 437 -64.02 1.52 11.83
N GLY A 438 -65.19 1.95 11.40
CA GLY A 438 -66.07 2.84 12.12
C GLY A 438 -67.09 2.13 13.00
N LYS A 439 -67.86 2.94 13.73
CA LYS A 439 -68.94 2.48 14.62
C LYS A 439 -70.27 3.10 14.20
N LEU A 440 -71.32 2.29 14.12
CA LEU A 440 -72.71 2.73 13.88
C LEU A 440 -73.50 2.67 15.19
N THR A 441 -74.26 3.71 15.51
CA THR A 441 -75.14 3.75 16.70
C THR A 441 -76.52 4.30 16.32
N LEU A 442 -77.59 3.62 16.76
CA LEU A 442 -78.97 4.13 16.68
C LEU A 442 -79.38 4.71 18.04
N ARG A 443 -79.83 5.97 18.08
CA ARG A 443 -80.30 6.64 19.30
C ARG A 443 -81.70 7.22 19.08
N ASP A 444 -82.47 7.39 20.15
CA ASP A 444 -83.72 8.13 20.08
C ASP A 444 -83.46 9.64 20.15
N ARG A 445 -84.24 10.41 19.39
CA ARG A 445 -84.11 11.85 19.37
C ARG A 445 -84.92 12.49 20.50
N PRO A 446 -84.34 13.43 21.29
CA PRO A 446 -85.10 14.23 22.25
C PRO A 446 -86.26 14.98 21.57
N GLY A 447 -87.50 14.69 22.01
CA GLY A 447 -88.72 15.22 21.39
C GLY A 447 -89.23 14.42 20.18
N GLY A 448 -88.81 13.17 20.00
CA GLY A 448 -89.31 12.26 18.97
C GLY A 448 -88.46 12.24 17.69
N GLY A 449 -88.38 11.07 17.05
CA GLY A 449 -87.51 10.76 15.91
C GLY A 449 -86.39 9.77 16.21
N LEU A 450 -85.74 9.28 15.17
CA LEU A 450 -84.52 8.47 15.24
C LEU A 450 -83.28 9.32 14.94
N ALA A 451 -82.13 8.96 15.51
CA ALA A 451 -80.81 9.50 15.15
C ALA A 451 -79.84 8.34 14.84
N VAL A 452 -79.12 8.46 13.71
CA VAL A 452 -78.20 7.45 13.17
C VAL A 452 -76.78 8.03 13.14
N GLU A 453 -75.91 7.63 14.08
CA GLU A 453 -74.53 8.13 14.23
C GLU A 453 -73.46 7.17 13.65
N MET A 454 -72.40 7.72 13.04
CA MET A 454 -71.31 7.03 12.34
C MET A 454 -69.94 7.67 12.66
N GLU A 455 -68.84 6.90 12.85
CA GLU A 455 -67.55 7.34 13.45
C GLU A 455 -66.28 6.87 12.67
N PHE A 456 -65.21 7.69 12.46
CA PHE A 456 -64.00 7.34 11.63
C PHE A 456 -62.63 8.07 12.00
N PRO A 457 -61.41 7.45 12.06
CA PRO A 457 -60.14 8.02 12.64
C PRO A 457 -59.00 8.59 11.70
N LEU A 458 -57.94 9.28 12.25
CA LEU A 458 -56.87 10.10 11.53
C LEU A 458 -55.36 10.00 12.01
N PRO A 459 -54.28 10.46 11.26
CA PRO A 459 -52.80 10.29 11.57
C PRO A 459 -51.80 11.53 11.51
N ARG A 460 -50.46 11.40 11.86
CA ARG A 460 -49.39 12.50 11.97
C ARG A 460 -47.88 12.12 11.63
N ARG A 461 -46.89 13.06 11.50
CA ARG A 461 -45.40 12.87 11.17
C ARG A 461 -44.38 14.08 11.42
N ALA A 462 -43.03 13.87 11.55
CA ALA A 462 -41.89 14.87 11.52
C ALA A 462 -40.41 14.27 11.36
N GLY A 463 -39.27 15.06 11.36
CA GLY A 463 -37.87 14.69 10.86
C GLY A 463 -36.52 15.17 11.58
N LEU A 464 -35.36 15.32 10.86
CA LEU A 464 -33.90 15.14 11.29
C LEU A 464 -32.82 16.28 10.99
N GLY A 465 -31.54 16.19 11.50
CA GLY A 465 -30.37 17.16 11.30
C GLY A 465 -28.88 16.60 11.46
N LEU A 466 -27.77 17.39 11.26
CA LEU A 466 -26.35 16.90 10.95
C LEU A 466 -25.11 17.92 11.02
N GLY A 467 -23.84 17.53 11.40
CA GLY A 467 -22.52 18.01 10.80
C GLY A 467 -21.18 18.50 11.56
N ALA A 468 -19.97 17.93 11.20
CA ALA A 468 -18.62 18.47 10.71
C ALA A 468 -17.39 19.25 11.44
N LEU A 469 -16.10 18.78 11.19
CA LEU A 469 -14.70 19.40 10.90
C LEU A 469 -13.81 20.31 11.87
N VAL A 470 -12.48 20.73 11.72
CA VAL A 470 -11.09 20.17 11.33
C VAL A 470 -9.83 21.20 11.38
N VAL A 471 -8.51 20.80 11.25
CA VAL A 471 -7.18 21.54 10.86
C VAL A 471 -6.35 22.41 11.91
N LEU A 472 -5.00 22.82 11.92
CA LEU A 472 -3.54 22.48 11.52
C LEU A 472 -2.52 23.60 12.12
N ALA A 473 -1.15 23.87 12.02
CA ALA A 473 0.23 23.40 11.53
C ALA A 473 1.47 24.33 12.00
N ALA A 474 2.81 24.04 11.71
CA ALA A 474 4.05 24.96 11.50
C ALA A 474 5.46 24.82 12.30
N ALA A 475 6.60 25.47 11.87
CA ALA A 475 8.05 25.20 12.29
C ALA A 475 9.23 26.26 12.06
N THR A 476 10.52 25.92 12.42
CA THR A 476 11.93 26.31 11.92
C THR A 476 12.78 27.59 12.24
N MET A 477 14.14 27.44 12.39
CA MET A 477 15.33 28.40 12.31
C MET A 477 16.70 27.67 12.64
N LEU A 478 18.00 28.08 12.54
CA LEU A 478 18.89 29.15 11.94
C LEU A 478 20.43 28.68 11.96
N ALA A 479 21.48 29.46 11.53
CA ALA A 479 22.93 29.02 11.38
C ALA A 479 24.06 30.11 11.51
N LEU A 480 25.39 29.74 11.62
CA LEU A 480 26.65 30.53 11.30
C LEU A 480 28.02 29.78 11.54
N GLN A 481 29.20 30.30 11.07
CA GLN A 481 30.55 29.63 10.95
C GLN A 481 31.78 30.41 11.56
N PRO A 482 33.00 29.80 11.60
CA PRO A 482 34.27 30.43 11.12
C PRO A 482 35.26 29.47 10.36
N THR A 483 36.45 29.94 9.92
CA THR A 483 37.45 29.19 9.08
C THR A 483 38.96 29.44 9.42
N PRO A 484 39.93 28.57 9.00
CA PRO A 484 41.38 28.79 9.24
C PRO A 484 42.40 28.45 8.09
N THR A 485 43.14 29.46 7.62
CA THR A 485 44.53 29.34 7.07
C THR A 485 44.73 28.66 5.68
N GLU A 486 45.92 28.88 5.07
CA GLU A 486 46.17 28.87 3.63
C GLU A 486 47.07 27.71 3.15
N ALA A 487 46.71 27.07 2.03
CA ALA A 487 47.43 25.98 1.37
C ALA A 487 47.73 26.31 -0.12
N ALA A 488 48.38 25.41 -0.86
CA ALA A 488 48.83 25.63 -2.24
C ALA A 488 47.72 25.45 -3.30
N THR A 489 46.61 26.16 -3.11
CA THR A 489 45.37 25.99 -3.87
C THR A 489 45.47 26.56 -5.30
N THR A 490 45.22 25.72 -6.32
CA THR A 490 45.21 26.10 -7.75
C THR A 490 43.77 26.33 -8.26
N HIS A 491 43.53 27.45 -8.93
CA HIS A 491 42.20 27.84 -9.43
C HIS A 491 42.08 27.75 -10.95
N TYR A 492 41.12 26.95 -11.41
CA TYR A 492 40.73 26.77 -12.80
C TYR A 492 39.38 27.49 -13.03
N PRO A 493 39.37 28.72 -13.58
CA PRO A 493 38.12 29.47 -13.78
C PRO A 493 37.19 28.78 -14.77
N ALA A 494 35.88 29.05 -14.69
CA ALA A 494 34.89 28.50 -15.61
C ALA A 494 35.14 28.99 -17.06
N PRO A 495 35.17 28.10 -18.08
CA PRO A 495 35.38 28.50 -19.48
C PRO A 495 34.39 29.52 -20.04
N ASP A 496 33.14 29.58 -19.54
CA ASP A 496 32.16 30.59 -19.96
C ASP A 496 32.25 31.93 -19.19
N GLY A 497 33.14 32.01 -18.19
CA GLY A 497 33.32 33.19 -17.32
C GLY A 497 32.43 33.20 -16.07
N SER A 498 31.62 32.17 -15.82
CA SER A 498 30.80 32.04 -14.62
C SER A 498 31.61 31.95 -13.33
N THR A 499 31.14 32.63 -12.29
CA THR A 499 31.71 32.57 -10.92
C THR A 499 30.70 32.08 -9.87
N ALA A 500 29.49 31.74 -10.29
CA ALA A 500 28.40 31.31 -9.39
C ALA A 500 28.49 29.84 -8.97
N ARG A 501 29.34 29.03 -9.60
CA ARG A 501 29.56 27.61 -9.31
C ARG A 501 31.05 27.30 -9.30
N ILE A 502 31.55 26.85 -8.16
CA ILE A 502 32.92 26.36 -7.98
C ILE A 502 32.80 24.95 -7.38
N LEU A 503 33.55 24.00 -7.92
CA LEU A 503 33.72 22.67 -7.35
C LEU A 503 35.06 22.62 -6.61
N THR A 504 35.03 22.34 -5.31
CA THR A 504 36.23 22.15 -4.49
C THR A 504 36.68 20.70 -4.50
N ILE A 505 37.90 20.45 -4.98
CA ILE A 505 38.52 19.12 -4.97
C ILE A 505 39.83 19.20 -4.18
N LEU A 506 39.94 18.45 -3.09
CA LEU A 506 41.20 18.23 -2.37
C LEU A 506 41.73 16.84 -2.72
N GLY A 507 43.03 16.69 -2.97
CA GLY A 507 43.57 15.37 -3.26
C GLY A 507 45.08 15.23 -3.45
N THR A 508 45.48 14.00 -3.76
CA THR A 508 46.87 13.52 -3.71
C THR A 508 47.45 13.23 -5.10
N THR A 509 47.06 13.99 -6.12
CA THR A 509 47.43 13.77 -7.52
C THR A 509 48.08 15.02 -8.07
N ASP A 510 49.33 14.91 -8.53
CA ASP A 510 50.14 16.03 -8.98
C ASP A 510 49.34 16.93 -9.93
N THR A 511 49.24 18.21 -9.61
CA THR A 511 48.39 19.21 -10.28
C THR A 511 48.53 19.19 -11.82
N PRO A 512 49.71 19.00 -12.43
CA PRO A 512 49.85 18.84 -13.88
C PRO A 512 49.13 17.61 -14.47
N LEU A 513 49.11 16.47 -13.77
CA LEU A 513 48.38 15.27 -14.21
C LEU A 513 46.87 15.43 -14.01
N PHE A 514 46.47 16.01 -12.87
CA PHE A 514 45.05 16.19 -12.57
C PHE A 514 44.37 17.29 -13.41
N ALA A 515 45.15 18.26 -13.91
CA ALA A 515 44.67 19.30 -14.83
C ALA A 515 43.90 18.73 -16.03
N HIS A 516 44.34 17.60 -16.61
CA HIS A 516 43.64 16.99 -17.75
C HIS A 516 42.23 16.46 -17.42
N PHE A 517 41.99 16.01 -16.19
CA PHE A 517 40.63 15.68 -15.74
C PHE A 517 39.79 16.95 -15.55
N ILE A 518 40.38 18.03 -15.05
CA ILE A 518 39.68 19.32 -14.88
C ILE A 518 39.32 19.91 -16.25
N GLU A 519 40.26 19.95 -17.21
CA GLU A 519 40.04 20.39 -18.59
C GLU A 519 38.92 19.57 -19.27
N GLY A 520 38.96 18.24 -19.16
CA GLY A 520 37.95 17.35 -19.73
C GLY A 520 36.57 17.52 -19.09
N PHE A 521 36.51 17.77 -17.78
CA PHE A 521 35.26 18.04 -17.07
C PHE A 521 34.68 19.40 -17.49
N GLN A 522 35.51 20.46 -17.48
CA GLN A 522 35.10 21.81 -17.87
C GLN A 522 34.71 21.91 -19.36
N ALA A 523 35.24 21.05 -20.24
CA ALA A 523 34.78 20.93 -21.62
C ALA A 523 33.32 20.42 -21.74
N GLN A 524 32.84 19.66 -20.75
CA GLN A 524 31.43 19.24 -20.64
C GLN A 524 30.59 20.20 -19.77
N ARG A 525 31.24 20.89 -18.83
CA ARG A 525 30.66 21.79 -17.83
C ARG A 525 31.34 23.16 -17.84
N PRO A 526 31.17 23.96 -18.90
CA PRO A 526 31.81 25.27 -19.04
C PRO A 526 31.30 26.30 -18.02
N ASP A 527 30.20 26.00 -17.31
CA ASP A 527 29.57 26.79 -16.25
C ASP A 527 30.26 26.67 -14.87
N VAL A 528 31.29 25.83 -14.74
CA VAL A 528 31.88 25.43 -13.46
C VAL A 528 33.35 25.81 -13.38
N GLY A 529 33.71 26.62 -12.38
CA GLY A 529 35.11 26.74 -11.93
C GLY A 529 35.51 25.54 -11.07
N VAL A 530 36.78 25.15 -11.10
CA VAL A 530 37.31 24.10 -10.21
C VAL A 530 38.42 24.69 -9.37
N LEU A 531 38.40 24.41 -8.07
CA LEU A 531 39.45 24.75 -7.15
C LEU A 531 40.11 23.44 -6.71
N TYR A 532 41.39 23.26 -7.06
CA TYR A 532 42.16 22.07 -6.72
C TYR A 532 43.21 22.37 -5.66
N GLU A 533 43.27 21.54 -4.63
CA GLU A 533 44.31 21.62 -3.59
C GLU A 533 45.05 20.29 -3.51
N GLU A 534 46.34 20.34 -3.86
CA GLU A 534 47.26 19.21 -3.83
C GLU A 534 47.85 19.06 -2.42
N THR A 535 47.72 17.88 -1.83
CA THR A 535 48.18 17.59 -0.47
C THR A 535 48.46 16.10 -0.28
N ASP A 536 49.22 15.76 0.77
CA ASP A 536 49.58 14.38 1.08
C ASP A 536 48.41 13.57 1.66
N SER A 537 48.41 12.27 1.36
CA SER A 537 47.31 11.35 1.70
C SER A 537 46.93 11.26 3.18
N LEU A 538 47.90 11.33 4.10
CA LEU A 538 47.64 11.28 5.54
C LEU A 538 47.19 12.65 6.11
N PRO A 539 47.87 13.79 5.84
CA PRO A 539 47.37 15.12 6.19
C PRO A 539 45.96 15.42 5.68
N LEU A 540 45.59 14.93 4.48
CA LEU A 540 44.23 15.06 3.94
C LEU A 540 43.19 14.37 4.85
N PHE A 541 43.48 13.14 5.28
CA PHE A 541 42.61 12.33 6.13
C PHE A 541 42.51 12.91 7.56
N GLU A 542 43.65 13.22 8.17
CA GLU A 542 43.71 13.76 9.54
C GLU A 542 43.09 15.16 9.60
N GLY A 543 43.41 16.04 8.66
CA GLY A 543 42.85 17.39 8.58
C GLY A 543 41.34 17.40 8.33
N PHE A 544 40.83 16.46 7.53
CA PHE A 544 39.39 16.30 7.31
C PHE A 544 38.66 15.86 8.58
N LEU A 545 39.21 14.89 9.34
CA LEU A 545 38.62 14.45 10.61
C LEU A 545 38.70 15.51 11.71
N ALA A 546 39.72 16.37 11.69
CA ALA A 546 39.93 17.45 12.65
C ALA A 546 39.15 18.75 12.33
N ASP A 547 38.41 18.81 11.21
CA ASP A 547 37.83 20.03 10.64
C ASP A 547 38.86 21.17 10.51
N SER A 548 40.09 20.82 10.18
CA SER A 548 41.26 21.73 10.14
C SER A 548 41.83 21.92 8.73
N LEU A 549 41.10 21.50 7.69
CA LEU A 549 41.38 21.88 6.30
C LEU A 549 41.05 23.37 6.11
N GLY A 550 41.85 24.09 5.32
CA GLY A 550 41.65 25.53 5.08
C GLY A 550 40.33 25.88 4.38
N MET A 551 39.67 24.88 3.81
CA MET A 551 38.36 25.00 3.17
C MET A 551 37.56 23.70 3.24
N THR A 552 36.24 23.79 3.03
CA THR A 552 35.34 22.62 2.99
C THR A 552 35.41 21.92 1.62
N PRO A 553 35.86 20.65 1.54
CA PRO A 553 35.91 19.91 0.27
C PRO A 553 34.52 19.48 -0.21
N ASP A 554 34.25 19.65 -1.51
CA ASP A 554 33.08 19.07 -2.16
C ASP A 554 33.39 17.64 -2.67
N LEU A 555 34.65 17.33 -2.94
CA LEU A 555 35.16 16.03 -3.36
C LEU A 555 36.57 15.78 -2.76
N LEU A 556 36.83 14.57 -2.30
CA LEU A 556 38.13 14.09 -1.82
C LEU A 556 38.69 13.03 -2.77
N ILE A 557 39.97 13.11 -3.13
CA ILE A 557 40.63 12.16 -4.04
C ILE A 557 41.99 11.72 -3.48
N SER A 558 42.14 10.45 -3.09
CA SER A 558 43.39 9.94 -2.50
C SER A 558 43.86 8.63 -3.13
N SER A 559 45.19 8.46 -3.22
CA SER A 559 45.85 7.18 -3.52
C SER A 559 45.94 6.26 -2.29
N ALA A 560 45.76 6.77 -1.07
CA ALA A 560 45.49 5.96 0.12
C ALA A 560 43.99 5.62 0.15
N SER A 561 43.59 4.61 -0.62
CA SER A 561 42.19 4.24 -0.80
C SER A 561 41.59 3.56 0.45
N ASP A 562 42.43 3.03 1.33
CA ASP A 562 42.09 2.57 2.68
C ASP A 562 41.62 3.73 3.59
N LEU A 563 42.32 4.88 3.57
CA LEU A 563 41.91 6.06 4.33
C LEU A 563 40.56 6.61 3.84
N GLN A 564 40.33 6.60 2.51
CA GLN A 564 39.03 6.96 1.92
C GLN A 564 37.94 5.96 2.32
N LEU A 565 38.24 4.66 2.32
CA LEU A 565 37.35 3.61 2.82
C LEU A 565 36.99 3.84 4.29
N LYS A 566 37.95 4.23 5.13
CA LYS A 566 37.72 4.57 6.54
C LYS A 566 36.81 5.79 6.70
N LEU A 567 36.97 6.87 5.91
CA LEU A 567 36.04 8.00 5.95
C LEU A 567 34.60 7.58 5.59
N ALA A 568 34.41 6.73 4.59
CA ALA A 568 33.08 6.20 4.25
C ALA A 568 32.50 5.25 5.32
N ASN A 569 33.36 4.41 5.91
CA ASN A 569 32.98 3.52 7.01
C ASN A 569 32.54 4.29 8.25
N ASP A 570 33.29 5.34 8.61
CA ASP A 570 33.11 6.08 9.87
C ASP A 570 31.93 7.06 9.85
N GLY A 571 31.33 7.28 8.68
CA GLY A 571 30.08 8.02 8.49
C GLY A 571 30.14 9.13 7.44
N TYR A 572 31.32 9.55 7.01
CA TYR A 572 31.54 10.86 6.38
C TYR A 572 31.22 10.95 4.88
N ALA A 573 31.05 9.83 4.18
CA ALA A 573 30.75 9.82 2.74
C ALA A 573 29.23 9.91 2.44
N LEU A 574 28.87 10.56 1.33
CA LEU A 574 27.56 10.46 0.68
C LEU A 574 27.55 9.29 -0.30
N ALA A 575 26.48 8.50 -0.27
CA ALA A 575 26.22 7.49 -1.29
C ALA A 575 25.70 8.15 -2.59
N TYR A 576 26.12 7.64 -3.74
CA TYR A 576 25.68 8.10 -5.06
C TYR A 576 25.69 6.98 -6.11
N ASP A 577 24.51 6.65 -6.63
CA ASP A 577 24.31 5.66 -7.69
C ASP A 577 24.64 6.24 -9.08
N SER A 578 25.94 6.38 -9.37
CA SER A 578 26.42 6.81 -10.70
C SER A 578 26.01 5.80 -11.80
N PRO A 579 25.51 6.26 -12.97
CA PRO A 579 25.13 5.39 -14.08
C PRO A 579 26.30 4.59 -14.69
N TYR A 580 27.56 4.91 -14.34
CA TYR A 580 28.74 4.19 -14.81
C TYR A 580 29.20 3.05 -13.88
N LEU A 581 28.61 2.90 -12.69
CA LEU A 581 28.99 1.87 -11.71
C LEU A 581 28.99 0.45 -12.29
N SER A 582 28.02 0.09 -13.14
CA SER A 582 27.94 -1.26 -13.73
C SER A 582 29.00 -1.55 -14.81
N ALA A 583 29.90 -0.61 -15.10
CA ALA A 583 31.07 -0.81 -15.95
C ALA A 583 32.39 -0.87 -15.14
N LEU A 584 32.35 -0.58 -13.84
CA LEU A 584 33.49 -0.81 -12.94
C LEU A 584 33.58 -2.30 -12.56
N PRO A 585 34.80 -2.82 -12.31
CA PRO A 585 34.98 -4.08 -11.60
C PRO A 585 34.51 -3.97 -10.14
N ASP A 586 33.94 -5.05 -9.59
CA ASP A 586 33.46 -5.12 -8.19
C ASP A 586 34.52 -4.70 -7.13
N TRP A 587 35.81 -4.88 -7.43
CA TRP A 587 36.91 -4.50 -6.54
C TRP A 587 37.19 -2.99 -6.50
N ALA A 588 36.70 -2.24 -7.49
CA ALA A 588 37.04 -0.82 -7.72
C ALA A 588 36.00 0.17 -7.17
N HIS A 589 34.94 -0.28 -6.49
CA HIS A 589 33.99 0.62 -5.81
C HIS A 589 33.47 0.00 -4.51
N TRP A 590 33.16 0.84 -3.53
CA TRP A 590 32.60 0.39 -2.25
C TRP A 590 31.33 1.16 -1.89
N ARG A 591 30.22 0.43 -1.76
CA ARG A 591 28.93 0.90 -1.21
C ARG A 591 28.30 2.11 -1.91
N ASN A 592 28.79 2.42 -3.11
CA ASN A 592 28.49 3.65 -3.84
C ASN A 592 28.85 4.92 -3.02
N GLU A 593 29.73 4.79 -2.01
CA GLU A 593 30.28 5.88 -1.18
C GLU A 593 31.76 6.17 -1.54
N VAL A 594 32.47 5.18 -2.11
CA VAL A 594 33.88 5.29 -2.55
C VAL A 594 34.03 4.74 -3.96
N PHE A 595 34.70 5.49 -4.84
CA PHE A 595 34.81 5.18 -6.28
C PHE A 595 36.27 5.20 -6.74
N GLY A 596 36.79 4.04 -7.12
CA GLY A 596 38.04 3.91 -7.85
C GLY A 596 37.86 4.34 -9.32
N PHE A 597 38.81 5.12 -9.85
CA PHE A 597 38.79 5.59 -11.25
C PHE A 597 40.11 5.41 -12.01
N THR A 598 41.15 4.89 -11.36
CA THR A 598 42.49 4.68 -11.94
C THR A 598 42.96 3.23 -11.84
N PHE A 599 43.95 2.83 -12.63
CA PHE A 599 44.55 1.49 -12.61
C PHE A 599 46.08 1.64 -12.55
N GLU A 600 46.61 1.72 -11.33
CA GLU A 600 48.01 2.12 -11.10
C GLU A 600 48.82 0.96 -10.51
N PRO A 601 49.69 0.29 -11.31
CA PRO A 601 50.54 -0.77 -10.79
C PRO A 601 51.66 -0.20 -9.93
N ALA A 602 52.00 -0.89 -8.83
CA ALA A 602 53.27 -0.68 -8.14
C ALA A 602 54.39 -1.34 -8.95
N VAL A 603 55.41 -0.55 -9.34
CA VAL A 603 56.50 -1.02 -10.22
C VAL A 603 57.86 -0.84 -9.58
N ILE A 604 58.83 -1.61 -10.07
CA ILE A 604 60.24 -1.36 -9.86
C ILE A 604 60.72 -0.44 -10.98
N ILE A 605 61.46 0.62 -10.65
CA ILE A 605 62.11 1.52 -11.61
C ILE A 605 63.62 1.44 -11.44
N TYR A 606 64.40 1.58 -12.50
CA TYR A 606 65.87 1.61 -12.41
C TYR A 606 66.50 2.56 -13.42
N ASN A 607 67.71 3.01 -13.09
CA ASN A 607 68.54 3.78 -14.02
C ASN A 607 69.38 2.80 -14.87
N PRO A 608 69.22 2.78 -16.21
CA PRO A 608 69.90 1.83 -17.08
C PRO A 608 71.42 2.05 -17.20
N ASP A 609 71.94 3.20 -16.73
CA ASP A 609 73.38 3.46 -16.62
C ASP A 609 73.96 3.01 -15.26
N ARG A 610 73.12 2.54 -14.33
CA ARG A 610 73.49 1.97 -13.02
C ARG A 610 73.30 0.46 -12.92
N ILE A 611 72.25 -0.08 -13.53
CA ILE A 611 71.92 -1.51 -13.57
C ILE A 611 71.79 -1.96 -15.01
N SER A 612 72.59 -2.94 -15.42
CA SER A 612 72.56 -3.44 -16.81
C SER A 612 71.38 -4.39 -17.04
N ALA A 613 70.87 -4.47 -18.28
CA ALA A 613 69.67 -5.25 -18.62
C ALA A 613 69.70 -6.76 -18.25
N ALA A 614 70.89 -7.33 -17.99
CA ALA A 614 71.07 -8.71 -17.53
C ALA A 614 71.04 -8.86 -15.98
N GLU A 615 71.16 -7.75 -15.24
CA GLU A 615 71.14 -7.69 -13.78
C GLU A 615 69.78 -7.23 -13.22
N VAL A 616 68.87 -6.78 -14.09
CA VAL A 616 67.57 -6.21 -13.71
C VAL A 616 66.74 -7.24 -12.92
N PRO A 617 66.38 -6.96 -11.66
CA PRO A 617 65.55 -7.85 -10.88
C PRO A 617 64.12 -7.82 -11.44
N ARG A 618 63.55 -8.99 -11.66
CA ARG A 618 62.20 -9.16 -12.26
C ARG A 618 61.15 -9.65 -11.27
N THR A 619 61.55 -9.99 -10.06
CA THR A 619 60.68 -10.49 -9.00
C THR A 619 61.13 -9.93 -7.66
N HIS A 620 60.24 -9.89 -6.68
CA HIS A 620 60.55 -9.44 -5.32
C HIS A 620 61.68 -10.26 -4.68
N LEU A 621 61.71 -11.57 -5.00
CA LEU A 621 62.78 -12.48 -4.62
C LEU A 621 64.13 -12.13 -5.26
N THR A 622 64.17 -11.89 -6.58
CA THR A 622 65.43 -11.55 -7.27
C THR A 622 65.93 -10.14 -6.94
N LEU A 623 65.03 -9.22 -6.58
CA LEU A 623 65.42 -7.93 -5.99
C LEU A 623 66.11 -8.12 -4.64
N ALA A 624 65.50 -8.88 -3.72
CA ALA A 624 66.13 -9.18 -2.43
C ALA A 624 67.50 -9.85 -2.60
N GLU A 625 67.63 -10.81 -3.51
CA GLU A 625 68.90 -11.51 -3.77
C GLU A 625 69.97 -10.62 -4.41
N LEU A 626 69.58 -9.67 -5.27
CA LEU A 626 70.50 -8.66 -5.83
C LEU A 626 71.05 -7.74 -4.73
N LEU A 627 70.19 -7.27 -3.83
CA LEU A 627 70.58 -6.38 -2.73
C LEU A 627 71.37 -7.10 -1.62
N GLU A 628 71.06 -8.37 -1.34
CA GLU A 628 71.81 -9.20 -0.39
C GLU A 628 73.19 -9.62 -0.91
N SER A 629 73.36 -9.77 -2.23
CA SER A 629 74.62 -10.22 -2.85
C SER A 629 75.55 -9.08 -3.28
N GLN A 630 75.00 -7.90 -3.59
CA GLN A 630 75.76 -6.73 -4.04
C GLN A 630 75.64 -5.53 -3.08
N THR A 631 75.53 -5.79 -1.77
CA THR A 631 75.22 -4.80 -0.73
C THR A 631 76.05 -3.52 -0.82
N GLU A 632 77.36 -3.63 -1.03
CA GLU A 632 78.26 -2.46 -1.12
C GLU A 632 78.11 -1.64 -2.41
N ARG A 633 77.64 -2.24 -3.51
CA ARG A 633 77.34 -1.52 -4.77
C ARG A 633 76.11 -0.64 -4.58
N PHE A 634 75.09 -1.17 -3.93
CA PHE A 634 73.78 -0.54 -3.78
C PHE A 634 73.61 0.25 -2.48
N ARG A 635 74.65 0.33 -1.63
CA ARG A 635 74.64 1.05 -0.37
C ARG A 635 74.22 2.52 -0.58
N GLY A 636 73.06 2.90 -0.05
CA GLY A 636 72.46 4.23 -0.21
C GLY A 636 71.90 4.57 -1.59
N GLN A 637 71.85 3.61 -2.54
CA GLN A 637 71.40 3.84 -3.92
C GLN A 637 70.01 3.25 -4.24
N ILE A 638 69.36 2.63 -3.26
CA ILE A 638 67.98 2.11 -3.39
C ILE A 638 67.04 3.06 -2.66
N ALA A 639 65.83 3.28 -3.18
CA ALA A 639 64.78 3.98 -2.45
C ALA A 639 63.40 3.31 -2.56
N THR A 640 62.54 3.59 -1.58
CA THR A 640 61.12 3.25 -1.54
C THR A 640 60.38 4.28 -0.68
N TYR A 641 59.07 4.12 -0.47
CA TYR A 641 58.31 5.01 0.40
C TYR A 641 58.76 4.95 1.87
N ASP A 642 58.73 6.10 2.53
CA ASP A 642 58.59 6.17 3.98
C ASP A 642 57.15 5.80 4.33
N ILE A 643 56.94 4.59 4.83
CA ILE A 643 55.61 4.05 5.14
C ILE A 643 55.02 4.61 6.45
N ALA A 644 55.79 5.36 7.25
CA ALA A 644 55.24 6.06 8.40
C ALA A 644 54.55 7.36 7.97
N LEU A 645 55.16 8.06 6.99
CA LEU A 645 54.68 9.35 6.44
C LEU A 645 53.72 9.19 5.25
N SER A 646 53.94 8.21 4.36
CA SER A 646 53.20 8.05 3.12
C SER A 646 52.07 7.03 3.25
N GLY A 647 50.81 7.49 3.19
CA GLY A 647 49.64 6.61 3.28
C GLY A 647 49.58 5.57 2.16
N VAL A 648 49.87 5.95 0.92
CA VAL A 648 49.96 5.00 -0.21
C VAL A 648 51.14 4.04 -0.06
N GLY A 649 52.27 4.49 0.50
CA GLY A 649 53.40 3.63 0.83
C GLY A 649 53.06 2.58 1.88
N TYR A 650 52.36 2.99 2.94
CA TYR A 650 51.83 2.10 3.97
C TYR A 650 50.86 1.06 3.39
N LEU A 651 49.88 1.52 2.60
CA LEU A 651 48.89 0.66 1.96
C LEU A 651 49.56 -0.42 1.09
N LEU A 652 50.52 -0.04 0.23
CA LEU A 652 51.26 -1.01 -0.59
C LEU A 652 52.03 -2.02 0.27
N ALA A 653 52.77 -1.56 1.28
CA ALA A 653 53.53 -2.44 2.18
C ALA A 653 52.64 -3.41 2.98
N ALA A 654 51.49 -2.96 3.47
CA ALA A 654 50.53 -3.80 4.19
C ALA A 654 49.89 -4.86 3.27
N GLN A 655 49.63 -4.53 2.00
CA GLN A 655 49.14 -5.50 1.01
C GLN A 655 50.24 -6.49 0.61
N ASP A 656 51.47 -6.04 0.37
CA ASP A 656 52.64 -6.91 0.14
C ASP A 656 52.82 -7.94 1.27
N GLN A 657 52.77 -7.50 2.53
CA GLN A 657 52.86 -8.38 3.71
C GLN A 657 51.71 -9.41 3.80
N THR A 658 50.59 -9.14 3.15
CA THR A 658 49.40 -10.00 3.12
C THR A 658 49.49 -11.06 2.02
N ILE A 659 50.03 -10.71 0.85
CA ILE A 659 50.12 -11.63 -0.31
C ILE A 659 51.48 -12.34 -0.45
N SER A 660 52.55 -11.79 0.14
CA SER A 660 53.93 -12.21 -0.12
C SER A 660 54.70 -12.61 1.14
N SER A 661 55.07 -13.89 1.22
CA SER A 661 55.94 -14.41 2.28
C SER A 661 57.39 -13.93 2.18
N THR A 662 57.78 -13.23 1.11
CA THR A 662 59.13 -12.66 0.95
C THR A 662 59.24 -11.20 1.38
N PHE A 663 58.13 -10.52 1.70
CA PHE A 663 58.11 -9.10 2.08
C PHE A 663 59.15 -8.75 3.16
N TRP A 664 59.17 -9.45 4.29
CA TRP A 664 60.12 -9.17 5.37
C TRP A 664 61.59 -9.51 5.02
N ARG A 665 61.84 -10.43 4.07
CA ARG A 665 63.19 -10.65 3.51
C ARG A 665 63.64 -9.44 2.68
N LEU A 666 62.75 -8.92 1.84
CA LEU A 666 63.01 -7.74 1.01
C LEU A 666 63.21 -6.49 1.87
N ALA A 667 62.40 -6.29 2.92
CA ALA A 667 62.60 -5.24 3.92
C ALA A 667 63.99 -5.34 4.60
N ASN A 668 64.39 -6.53 5.04
CA ASN A 668 65.72 -6.75 5.61
C ASN A 668 66.85 -6.52 4.57
N ALA A 669 66.61 -6.78 3.28
CA ALA A 669 67.56 -6.44 2.22
C ALA A 669 67.69 -4.91 2.04
N PHE A 670 66.60 -4.13 2.15
CA PHE A 670 66.64 -2.67 2.17
C PHE A 670 67.44 -2.12 3.36
N GLY A 671 67.28 -2.70 4.55
CA GLY A 671 68.08 -2.33 5.73
C GLY A 671 69.57 -2.61 5.55
N ARG A 672 69.93 -3.75 4.92
CA ARG A 672 71.34 -4.09 4.62
C ARG A 672 72.01 -3.11 3.66
N VAL A 673 71.28 -2.59 2.67
CA VAL A 673 71.81 -1.55 1.75
C VAL A 673 71.64 -0.13 2.26
N ASN A 674 71.06 0.09 3.46
CA ASN A 674 70.67 1.43 3.94
C ASN A 674 69.88 2.18 2.85
N ALA A 675 68.74 1.63 2.44
CA ALA A 675 67.85 2.26 1.47
C ALA A 675 67.37 3.63 1.97
N GLN A 676 67.08 4.54 1.03
CA GLN A 676 66.49 5.84 1.31
C GLN A 676 64.96 5.73 1.34
N PHE A 677 64.32 6.47 2.24
CA PHE A 677 62.86 6.52 2.35
C PHE A 677 62.35 7.91 2.01
N SER A 678 61.19 7.97 1.33
CA SER A 678 60.61 9.24 0.87
C SER A 678 59.10 9.27 1.01
N GLY A 679 58.53 10.43 1.36
CA GLY A 679 57.08 10.60 1.42
C GLY A 679 56.39 10.47 0.05
N SER A 680 57.06 10.85 -1.05
CA SER A 680 56.41 11.03 -2.36
C SER A 680 57.16 10.40 -3.54
N SER A 681 56.39 9.95 -4.53
CA SER A 681 56.87 9.31 -5.77
C SER A 681 57.83 10.19 -6.58
N PRO A 682 57.56 11.51 -6.77
CA PRO A 682 58.43 12.39 -7.57
C PRO A 682 59.86 12.47 -7.08
N ALA A 683 60.11 12.38 -5.77
CA ALA A 683 61.47 12.40 -5.21
C ALA A 683 62.27 11.14 -5.59
N ILE A 684 61.63 9.95 -5.49
CA ILE A 684 62.23 8.68 -5.91
C ILE A 684 62.50 8.67 -7.41
N LEU A 685 61.53 9.13 -8.21
CA LEU A 685 61.64 9.24 -9.67
C LEU A 685 62.77 10.18 -10.11
N ASN A 686 62.87 11.36 -9.49
CA ASN A 686 63.94 12.33 -9.77
C ASN A 686 65.32 11.72 -9.48
N GLY A 687 65.51 11.08 -8.32
CA GLY A 687 66.79 10.47 -7.94
C GLY A 687 67.19 9.29 -8.82
N VAL A 688 66.24 8.53 -9.36
CA VAL A 688 66.54 7.49 -10.36
C VAL A 688 66.84 8.12 -11.73
N ALA A 689 66.15 9.19 -12.13
CA ALA A 689 66.40 9.89 -13.39
C ALA A 689 67.76 10.61 -13.45
N ASP A 690 68.17 11.27 -12.36
CA ASP A 690 69.50 11.91 -12.27
C ASP A 690 70.64 10.90 -11.97
N GLY A 691 70.28 9.68 -11.59
CA GLY A 691 71.19 8.58 -11.33
C GLY A 691 71.90 8.65 -9.97
N SER A 692 71.46 9.51 -9.04
CA SER A 692 71.85 9.44 -7.62
C SER A 692 71.37 8.15 -6.95
N LEU A 693 70.21 7.64 -7.38
CA LEU A 693 69.70 6.31 -7.10
C LEU A 693 69.94 5.37 -8.29
N ALA A 694 70.10 4.09 -8.00
CA ALA A 694 70.17 3.02 -9.00
C ALA A 694 68.79 2.40 -9.28
N LEU A 695 67.93 2.28 -8.25
CA LEU A 695 66.63 1.63 -8.33
C LEU A 695 65.64 2.17 -7.28
N GLY A 696 64.38 2.29 -7.68
CA GLY A 696 63.22 2.58 -6.82
C GLY A 696 62.27 1.38 -6.77
N TYR A 697 61.74 1.07 -5.58
CA TYR A 697 60.77 -0.01 -5.35
C TYR A 697 59.38 0.55 -5.00
N ASN A 698 58.32 -0.19 -5.35
CA ASN A 698 56.90 0.15 -5.16
C ASN A 698 56.48 1.54 -5.66
N VAL A 699 57.19 2.10 -6.65
CA VAL A 699 56.84 3.41 -7.23
C VAL A 699 55.55 3.27 -8.04
N LEU A 700 54.69 4.29 -8.02
CA LEU A 700 53.47 4.28 -8.83
C LEU A 700 53.81 4.30 -10.32
N GLY A 701 53.38 3.26 -11.03
CA GLY A 701 53.69 3.03 -12.43
C GLY A 701 53.20 4.15 -13.34
N SER A 702 52.03 4.73 -13.06
CA SER A 702 51.49 5.92 -13.73
C SER A 702 52.51 7.06 -13.82
N TYR A 703 53.14 7.41 -12.70
CA TYR A 703 54.12 8.47 -12.62
C TYR A 703 55.43 8.07 -13.31
N ALA A 704 55.84 6.80 -13.18
CA ALA A 704 57.01 6.27 -13.86
C ALA A 704 56.84 6.31 -15.40
N PHE A 705 55.69 5.88 -15.91
CA PHE A 705 55.34 5.90 -17.33
C PHE A 705 55.28 7.33 -17.87
N ALA A 706 54.66 8.27 -17.15
CA ALA A 706 54.66 9.69 -17.52
C ALA A 706 56.10 10.25 -17.64
N ARG A 707 56.95 10.04 -16.63
CA ARG A 707 58.36 10.50 -16.68
C ARG A 707 59.19 9.79 -17.76
N GLN A 708 58.91 8.52 -18.05
CA GLN A 708 59.56 7.81 -19.17
C GLN A 708 59.13 8.40 -20.53
N ALA A 709 57.87 8.77 -20.70
CA ALA A 709 57.36 9.44 -21.91
C ALA A 709 57.93 10.87 -22.08
N GLU A 710 58.21 11.58 -20.99
CA GLU A 710 58.97 12.84 -20.99
C GLU A 710 60.45 12.67 -21.35
N GLY A 711 60.95 11.43 -21.44
CA GLY A 711 62.34 11.12 -21.79
C GLY A 711 63.31 11.10 -20.59
N ALA A 712 62.80 10.97 -19.35
CA ALA A 712 63.65 10.75 -18.18
C ALA A 712 64.46 9.45 -18.31
N ARG A 713 65.65 9.40 -17.69
CA ARG A 713 66.57 8.24 -17.78
C ARG A 713 66.17 7.09 -16.84
N ILE A 714 64.94 6.61 -17.01
CA ILE A 714 64.32 5.58 -16.19
C ILE A 714 63.85 4.43 -17.09
N GLU A 715 64.12 3.20 -16.66
CA GLU A 715 63.52 1.98 -17.19
C GLU A 715 62.61 1.34 -16.14
N ILE A 716 61.54 0.67 -16.60
CA ILE A 716 60.43 0.24 -15.75
C ILE A 716 60.26 -1.27 -15.81
N VAL A 717 60.03 -1.89 -14.65
CA VAL A 717 59.77 -3.32 -14.49
C VAL A 717 58.44 -3.52 -13.78
N VAL A 718 57.44 -4.00 -14.52
CA VAL A 718 56.29 -4.70 -13.94
C VAL A 718 56.80 -6.08 -13.48
N PRO A 719 56.65 -6.46 -12.20
CA PRO A 719 57.22 -7.73 -11.73
C PRO A 719 56.58 -8.97 -12.39
N ASP A 720 57.39 -10.01 -12.58
CA ASP A 720 57.06 -11.28 -13.20
C ASP A 720 56.52 -12.33 -12.17
N ASP A 721 56.44 -11.99 -10.89
CA ASP A 721 55.81 -12.82 -9.83
C ASP A 721 54.39 -12.34 -9.50
N TYR A 722 54.24 -11.12 -8.99
CA TYR A 722 52.95 -10.46 -8.79
C TYR A 722 53.08 -8.94 -8.92
N VAL A 723 51.97 -8.26 -9.24
CA VAL A 723 51.93 -6.80 -9.27
C VAL A 723 50.72 -6.31 -8.48
N LEU A 724 50.97 -5.55 -7.41
CA LEU A 724 49.92 -4.80 -6.72
C LEU A 724 49.39 -3.70 -7.65
N VAL A 725 48.08 -3.55 -7.74
CA VAL A 725 47.44 -2.45 -8.47
C VAL A 725 46.53 -1.69 -7.53
N LEU A 726 46.79 -0.40 -7.32
CA LEU A 726 45.86 0.47 -6.62
C LEU A 726 44.85 1.10 -7.60
N THR A 727 43.79 1.65 -7.02
CA THR A 727 42.93 2.64 -7.66
C THR A 727 42.81 3.85 -6.75
N ARG A 728 42.95 5.07 -7.29
CA ARG A 728 42.68 6.31 -6.55
C ARG A 728 41.19 6.39 -6.26
N ALA A 729 40.87 6.61 -5.00
CA ALA A 729 39.51 6.60 -4.50
C ALA A 729 38.97 8.02 -4.38
N MET A 730 37.92 8.32 -5.16
CA MET A 730 37.06 9.48 -4.97
C MET A 730 36.05 9.22 -3.86
N LEU A 731 35.77 10.23 -3.04
CA LEU A 731 34.76 10.22 -1.98
C LEU A 731 34.06 11.59 -1.94
N ILE A 732 32.73 11.60 -1.85
CA ILE A 732 31.93 12.83 -1.72
C ILE A 732 31.59 13.04 -0.24
N PRO A 733 32.08 14.09 0.45
CA PRO A 733 31.76 14.31 1.87
C PRO A 733 30.29 14.64 2.13
N ARG A 734 29.75 14.28 3.30
CA ARG A 734 28.43 14.75 3.78
C ARG A 734 28.39 16.25 4.07
N SER A 735 29.55 16.88 4.24
CA SER A 735 29.75 18.32 4.35
C SER A 735 29.87 19.05 3.00
N ALA A 736 29.86 18.33 1.86
CA ALA A 736 29.98 18.94 0.53
C ALA A 736 28.91 20.00 0.28
N THR A 737 29.33 21.17 -0.21
CA THR A 737 28.47 22.33 -0.46
C THR A 737 27.83 22.29 -1.85
N GLN A 738 28.51 21.64 -2.81
CA GLN A 738 28.06 21.44 -4.19
C GLN A 738 27.99 19.92 -4.54
N PRO A 739 27.22 19.09 -3.82
CA PRO A 739 27.20 17.64 -4.04
C PRO A 739 26.78 17.27 -5.47
N ASP A 740 25.98 18.08 -6.15
CA ASP A 740 25.61 17.87 -7.56
C ASP A 740 26.73 18.18 -8.57
N LEU A 741 27.76 18.95 -8.17
CA LEU A 741 29.00 19.06 -8.96
C LEU A 741 29.91 17.86 -8.68
N SER A 742 30.04 17.42 -7.43
CA SER A 742 30.83 16.24 -7.06
C SER A 742 30.32 14.99 -7.77
N ARG A 743 28.99 14.79 -7.79
CA ARG A 743 28.31 13.74 -8.56
C ARG A 743 28.65 13.81 -10.05
N ALA A 744 28.54 14.99 -10.66
CA ALA A 744 28.86 15.18 -12.08
C ALA A 744 30.35 14.97 -12.39
N PHE A 745 31.26 15.22 -11.44
CA PHE A 745 32.69 14.93 -11.60
C PHE A 745 33.00 13.43 -11.48
N VAL A 746 32.36 12.74 -10.52
CA VAL A 746 32.42 11.27 -10.42
C VAL A 746 31.90 10.63 -11.71
N ASP A 747 30.72 11.04 -12.19
CA ASP A 747 30.18 10.59 -13.48
C ASP A 747 31.15 10.84 -14.63
N PHE A 748 31.74 12.03 -14.71
CA PHE A 748 32.72 12.36 -15.74
C PHE A 748 33.96 11.46 -15.68
N ALA A 749 34.56 11.27 -14.50
CA ALA A 749 35.77 10.48 -14.31
C ALA A 749 35.56 8.98 -14.59
N LEU A 750 34.37 8.46 -14.29
CA LEU A 750 33.96 7.08 -14.58
C LEU A 750 33.44 6.90 -16.02
N SER A 751 33.04 7.98 -16.70
CA SER A 751 32.60 7.92 -18.10
C SER A 751 33.72 7.48 -19.05
N PRO A 752 33.39 6.99 -20.26
CA PRO A 752 34.40 6.71 -21.29
C PRO A 752 35.31 7.90 -21.65
N ALA A 753 34.90 9.14 -21.39
CA ALA A 753 35.75 10.32 -21.59
C ALA A 753 36.81 10.48 -20.49
N GLY A 754 36.42 10.33 -19.22
CA GLY A 754 37.35 10.34 -18.09
C GLY A 754 38.31 9.15 -18.11
N GLN A 755 37.80 7.96 -18.43
CA GLN A 755 38.63 6.75 -18.57
C GLN A 755 39.59 6.83 -19.78
N ALA A 756 39.24 7.53 -20.85
CA ALA A 756 40.19 7.82 -21.95
C ALA A 756 41.30 8.80 -21.54
N ILE A 757 41.02 9.73 -20.61
CA ILE A 757 42.04 10.63 -20.02
C ILE A 757 42.97 9.84 -19.08
N ALA A 758 42.42 8.88 -18.33
CA ALA A 758 43.19 7.92 -17.53
C ALA A 758 44.10 7.03 -18.41
N ALA A 759 43.55 6.46 -19.49
CA ALA A 759 44.26 5.56 -20.40
C ALA A 759 45.21 6.24 -21.40
N GLY A 760 45.22 7.57 -21.43
CA GLY A 760 45.96 8.40 -22.37
C GLY A 760 46.95 9.36 -21.69
N PRO A 761 46.71 10.68 -21.71
CA PRO A 761 47.72 11.70 -21.37
C PRO A 761 48.20 11.66 -19.92
N THR A 762 47.41 11.15 -18.98
CA THR A 762 47.78 11.12 -17.55
C THR A 762 48.58 9.87 -17.14
N ALA A 763 48.58 8.82 -17.97
CA ALA A 763 49.08 7.48 -17.64
C ALA A 763 48.53 6.85 -16.33
N LEU A 764 47.46 7.41 -15.74
CA LEU A 764 46.85 6.90 -14.50
C LEU A 764 46.10 5.56 -14.69
N GLY A 765 45.83 5.17 -15.93
CA GLY A 765 45.28 3.86 -16.28
C GLY A 765 43.76 3.78 -16.21
N SER A 766 43.09 3.24 -17.23
CA SER A 766 41.65 2.94 -17.17
C SER A 766 41.39 1.76 -16.25
N VAL A 767 40.52 1.95 -15.25
CA VAL A 767 40.01 0.89 -14.38
C VAL A 767 38.81 0.15 -15.00
N VAL A 768 38.11 0.80 -15.93
CA VAL A 768 37.07 0.16 -16.75
C VAL A 768 37.74 -0.80 -17.76
N PRO A 769 37.34 -2.09 -17.81
CA PRO A 769 37.82 -3.06 -18.80
C PRO A 769 37.41 -2.72 -20.24
N GLU A 770 38.09 -3.32 -21.22
CA GLU A 770 37.84 -3.14 -22.67
C GLU A 770 37.99 -1.68 -23.15
N GLY A 771 38.64 -0.82 -22.35
CA GLY A 771 39.00 0.55 -22.73
C GLY A 771 39.95 0.61 -23.93
N SER A 772 40.12 1.80 -24.51
CA SER A 772 41.10 2.06 -25.56
C SER A 772 42.08 3.15 -25.15
N GLY A 773 43.37 2.89 -25.34
CA GLY A 773 44.48 3.74 -24.93
C GLY A 773 45.79 2.94 -24.87
N GLU A 774 46.87 3.56 -24.39
CA GLU A 774 48.12 2.85 -24.09
C GLU A 774 48.12 2.26 -22.66
N TRP A 775 47.36 2.89 -21.76
CA TRP A 775 47.30 2.57 -20.33
C TRP A 775 45.94 1.97 -19.98
N THR A 776 45.60 0.82 -20.56
CA THR A 776 44.44 0.01 -20.14
C THR A 776 44.90 -1.09 -19.17
N SER A 777 43.97 -1.66 -18.40
CA SER A 777 44.28 -2.78 -17.48
C SER A 777 44.96 -3.96 -18.20
N GLU A 778 44.52 -4.25 -19.43
CA GLU A 778 45.00 -5.32 -20.30
C GLU A 778 46.36 -4.98 -20.94
N ALA A 779 46.54 -3.72 -21.35
CA ALA A 779 47.80 -3.24 -21.90
C ALA A 779 48.91 -3.19 -20.84
N ILE A 780 48.56 -2.87 -19.59
CA ILE A 780 49.47 -2.92 -18.43
C ILE A 780 49.76 -4.39 -18.05
N ALA A 781 48.74 -5.27 -18.02
CA ALA A 781 48.91 -6.70 -17.81
C ALA A 781 49.92 -7.32 -18.80
N ALA A 782 49.84 -6.94 -20.07
CA ALA A 782 50.71 -7.44 -21.12
C ALA A 782 52.19 -7.00 -21.01
N ARG A 783 52.54 -6.05 -20.14
CA ARG A 783 53.92 -5.60 -19.90
C ARG A 783 54.70 -6.49 -18.92
N GLY A 784 54.04 -7.38 -18.17
CA GLY A 784 54.66 -8.32 -17.22
C GLY A 784 54.18 -9.76 -17.38
N ARG A 785 54.67 -10.66 -16.52
CA ARG A 785 54.15 -12.04 -16.39
C ARG A 785 53.54 -12.35 -15.03
N GLY A 786 53.69 -11.44 -14.06
CA GLY A 786 53.18 -11.62 -12.71
C GLY A 786 51.66 -11.60 -12.65
N VAL A 787 51.10 -12.20 -11.60
CA VAL A 787 49.65 -12.15 -11.37
C VAL A 787 49.29 -10.75 -10.88
N ILE A 788 48.36 -10.08 -11.56
CA ILE A 788 47.78 -8.82 -11.07
C ILE A 788 47.00 -9.09 -9.78
N GLN A 789 47.30 -8.30 -8.75
CA GLN A 789 46.63 -8.29 -7.46
C GLN A 789 46.04 -6.88 -7.25
N PRO A 790 44.79 -6.63 -7.69
CA PRO A 790 44.12 -5.36 -7.41
C PRO A 790 43.85 -5.26 -5.91
N ILE A 791 44.03 -4.07 -5.35
CA ILE A 791 43.72 -3.79 -3.95
C ILE A 791 42.21 -3.51 -3.84
N PRO A 792 41.39 -4.41 -3.28
CA PRO A 792 39.94 -4.30 -3.35
C PRO A 792 39.42 -3.28 -2.34
N LEU A 793 38.52 -2.39 -2.79
CA LEU A 793 37.84 -1.44 -1.92
C LEU A 793 36.77 -2.17 -1.08
N GLY A 794 37.16 -2.62 0.12
CA GLY A 794 36.24 -3.30 1.04
C GLY A 794 36.82 -3.47 2.46
N PRO A 795 36.02 -3.97 3.42
CA PRO A 795 36.33 -3.89 4.85
C PRO A 795 37.66 -4.51 5.29
N GLY A 796 38.25 -5.41 4.49
CA GLY A 796 39.61 -5.92 4.71
C GLY A 796 40.69 -4.81 4.80
N LEU A 797 40.53 -3.67 4.12
CA LEU A 797 41.47 -2.55 4.26
C LEU A 797 41.41 -1.88 5.64
N LEU A 798 40.25 -1.90 6.31
CA LEU A 798 40.09 -1.33 7.65
C LEU A 798 40.96 -2.06 8.70
N VAL A 799 41.30 -3.32 8.46
CA VAL A 799 42.21 -4.10 9.31
C VAL A 799 43.65 -3.59 9.23
N ALA A 800 44.11 -3.14 8.05
CA ALA A 800 45.42 -2.50 7.93
C ALA A 800 45.48 -1.15 8.67
N LEU A 801 44.33 -0.52 8.92
CA LEU A 801 44.18 0.73 9.66
C LEU A 801 43.86 0.54 11.15
N ASP A 802 43.87 -0.70 11.67
CA ASP A 802 43.89 -0.95 13.10
C ASP A 802 45.12 -0.29 13.74
N THR A 803 44.92 0.53 14.77
CA THR A 803 45.99 1.29 15.44
C THR A 803 47.10 0.39 15.95
N LEU A 804 46.74 -0.74 16.59
CA LEU A 804 47.72 -1.65 17.19
C LEU A 804 48.48 -2.46 16.13
N ARG A 805 47.78 -2.99 15.11
CA ARG A 805 48.40 -3.62 13.93
C ARG A 805 49.33 -2.65 13.19
N ARG A 806 48.88 -1.41 12.92
CA ARG A 806 49.68 -0.39 12.22
C ARG A 806 50.92 -0.02 13.00
N GLN A 807 50.81 0.22 14.31
CA GLN A 807 51.97 0.50 15.14
C GLN A 807 52.98 -0.65 15.11
N ARG A 808 52.53 -1.90 15.37
CA ARG A 808 53.40 -3.09 15.32
C ARG A 808 54.08 -3.28 13.96
N PHE A 809 53.36 -3.01 12.86
CA PHE A 809 53.91 -3.08 11.51
C PHE A 809 55.03 -2.05 11.29
N LEU A 810 54.80 -0.80 11.70
CA LEU A 810 55.77 0.28 11.58
C LEU A 810 56.99 0.07 12.49
N ASP A 811 56.80 -0.37 13.73
CA ASP A 811 57.88 -0.71 14.68
C ASP A 811 58.75 -1.85 14.11
N THR A 812 58.12 -2.92 13.62
CA THR A 812 58.81 -4.08 13.01
C THR A 812 59.56 -3.69 11.74
N TRP A 813 58.95 -2.85 10.88
CA TRP A 813 59.61 -2.29 9.72
C TRP A 813 60.82 -1.45 10.13
N GLN A 814 60.68 -0.53 11.09
CA GLN A 814 61.76 0.34 11.53
C GLN A 814 62.93 -0.45 12.14
N GLU A 815 62.69 -1.49 12.94
CA GLU A 815 63.76 -2.38 13.44
C GLU A 815 64.48 -3.12 12.30
N ILE A 816 63.73 -3.58 11.29
CA ILE A 816 64.26 -4.36 10.18
C ILE A 816 65.07 -3.50 9.19
N VAL A 817 64.58 -2.31 8.85
CA VAL A 817 65.19 -1.43 7.83
C VAL A 817 66.18 -0.41 8.38
N SER A 818 66.23 -0.18 9.70
CA SER A 818 67.26 0.69 10.29
C SER A 818 68.67 0.15 9.99
N PRO A 819 69.66 1.02 9.71
CA PRO A 819 71.02 0.59 9.45
C PRO A 819 71.61 -0.15 10.65
N LYS A 820 71.91 -1.43 10.45
CA LYS A 820 72.54 -2.30 11.44
C LYS A 820 74.06 -2.00 11.47
N PRO A 821 74.69 -1.89 12.65
CA PRO A 821 76.07 -1.42 12.82
C PRO A 821 77.13 -2.44 12.36
#